data_AF-A0A858XEU9-F1
#
_entry.id   AF-A0A858XEU9-F1
#
_cell.length_a   1.000
_cell.length_b   1.000
_cell.length_c   1.000
_cell.angle_alpha   90.00
_cell.angle_beta   90.00
_cell.angle_gamma   90.00
#
_symmetry.space_group_name_H-M   'P 1'
#
loop_
_entity.id
_entity.type
_entity.pdbx_description
1 polymer ?
#
loop_
_entity_poly.entity_id
_entity_poly.type
_entity_poly.pdbx_seq_one_letter_code
_entity_poly.pdbx_strand_id
1 'polypeptide(L)'
;MPRVIDLGSCQMSWTKTRRAFIRETALGFGAFVAFGASSATAHNASSLIENVSSACRRLAPLGWRQLLLDATAGGLDITSNDLAAELTKDLPQIDRSFPGFGDFTLAGRRAVEAGRPERSLLYHALASPTVVADRNGGELRGFPTLAEIEAVENYVYGLSPPSLDEVRQRANGQPLGMVVFAPQYQSAPMSVHSRHAELCFSRTGITRLGTLPPLYDARARNFVSLDDARPFDFRVTPRRFSAYLAVQMRGTSETFGPQDRLPGDKDLAFWVPVHKLFSGRECIAGLDLRVELKRDLRNDGLAQFHRFLDLAGLKNNWRGEDLENFPFVIKDAMIGSLSERPDFGDGVLEPRPNTLITQAQYQGRMLTFPVDGRYTSDPENLQLAAMQVLPLGTPNPPPGEPRYMLDTYQDTQRPAPEYINIRHRVLPNGQIDNLNLRPDMDDIIARGGYEALHYFDGVGDGWVEVDCPQLADRVDAIHPAYCTVGLPDFFPKVTQRDLMVWWRTKVPEPIRDALWAIQPLALSQTRIAGNITLPVGFSLDDTTITAIVTQPTEAAQTSQQPNGPWTVQKTGLPDGSPGLFDPGWETSQGVYYNDPNRPLQKFMAGYALGSPFIEDAKLCAALGAYWPGVAPDSTRTFVPDKRIGGEFYPYPTIAPLTDQEIGSAPLEDGSYLPWDGVRGPTLRAAGSAPVVAYANANRVDYIDMVGTMTAALTSRVDTPEYQARIMAMQAVYWALGIHDPDFVARFGKPAATYKVLQAKAAWAVLSFQVVRADDPGLQAAEKAAAQQLAGPRRYAIHVYRWGKETPDPLDIHISLVEVLEQGRAYVSGNTVLIQRDNGPWLTDNSMPT
;
A
#
# COMPACT_ATOMS: atom_id res chain seq x y z
N MET A 1 -13.47 42.85 54.06
CA MET A 1 -12.85 44.19 54.05
C MET A 1 -11.78 44.23 52.95
N PRO A 2 -11.64 45.34 52.19
CA PRO A 2 -12.12 45.36 50.80
C PRO A 2 -11.13 45.91 49.74
N ARG A 3 -11.56 45.86 48.46
CA ARG A 3 -11.19 46.63 47.24
C ARG A 3 -9.87 46.26 46.53
N VAL A 4 -9.88 45.71 45.29
CA VAL A 4 -10.39 46.20 43.98
C VAL A 4 -9.70 47.49 43.51
N ILE A 5 -8.83 47.35 42.50
CA ILE A 5 -8.69 48.29 41.39
C ILE A 5 -8.64 47.48 40.09
N ASP A 6 -9.62 47.75 39.25
CA ASP A 6 -9.86 47.31 37.88
C ASP A 6 -9.24 48.34 36.92
N LEU A 7 -8.56 47.89 35.86
CA LEU A 7 -8.41 48.63 34.61
C LEU A 7 -8.18 47.66 33.45
N GLY A 8 -9.25 47.39 32.70
CA GLY A 8 -9.24 47.65 31.26
C GLY A 8 -8.82 46.52 30.32
N SER A 9 -9.85 45.93 29.71
CA SER A 9 -9.83 45.16 28.46
C SER A 9 -8.94 45.75 27.36
N CYS A 10 -8.09 44.93 26.75
CA CYS A 10 -7.69 45.09 25.36
C CYS A 10 -7.62 43.71 24.70
N GLN A 11 -8.57 43.43 23.81
CA GLN A 11 -8.47 42.34 22.85
C GLN A 11 -7.21 42.55 22.00
N MET A 12 -6.33 41.55 21.93
CA MET A 12 -5.34 41.44 20.86
C MET A 12 -5.37 40.02 20.33
N SER A 13 -5.74 39.91 19.05
CA SER A 13 -5.59 38.71 18.25
C SER A 13 -4.10 38.38 18.09
N TRP A 14 -3.73 37.15 18.39
CA TRP A 14 -2.40 36.63 18.09
C TRP A 14 -2.51 35.66 16.92
N THR A 15 -2.47 36.22 15.72
CA THR A 15 -2.07 35.49 14.50
C THR A 15 -0.69 35.95 14.08
N LYS A 16 0.35 35.31 14.64
CA LYS A 16 1.68 35.25 14.03
C LYS A 16 2.25 33.86 14.23
N THR A 17 2.19 33.07 13.17
CA THR A 17 2.77 31.72 13.09
C THR A 17 4.30 31.79 13.04
N ARG A 18 4.94 30.73 13.56
CA ARG A 18 6.40 30.46 13.60
C ARG A 18 7.16 30.68 12.27
N ARG A 19 6.46 30.80 11.13
CA ARG A 19 7.01 31.04 9.78
C ARG A 19 7.78 32.37 9.65
N ALA A 20 7.47 33.39 10.44
CA ALA A 20 8.17 34.68 10.34
C ALA A 20 9.56 34.69 11.03
N PHE A 21 9.77 33.84 12.04
CA PHE A 21 10.99 33.89 12.86
C PHE A 21 12.19 33.20 12.20
N ILE A 22 11.96 32.19 11.34
CA ILE A 22 13.04 31.44 10.68
C ILE A 22 13.65 32.20 9.49
N ARG A 23 12.96 33.22 8.95
CA ARG A 23 13.52 34.07 7.88
C ARG A 23 14.55 35.10 8.35
N GLU A 24 14.64 35.43 9.65
CA GLU A 24 15.54 36.49 10.15
C GLU A 24 16.85 36.01 10.79
N THR A 25 17.06 34.71 11.02
CA THR A 25 18.30 34.19 11.65
C THR A 25 19.34 33.60 10.69
N ALA A 26 19.15 33.72 9.37
CA ALA A 26 20.10 33.22 8.36
C ALA A 26 21.18 34.27 7.95
N LEU A 27 21.68 35.04 8.91
CA LEU A 27 22.81 35.96 8.71
C LEU A 27 23.86 35.71 9.80
N GLY A 28 24.84 34.84 9.52
CA GLY A 28 25.97 34.65 10.41
C GLY A 28 26.92 33.51 10.02
N PHE A 29 28.01 33.89 9.33
CA PHE A 29 29.26 33.14 9.09
C PHE A 29 29.24 31.98 8.09
N GLY A 30 29.87 32.25 6.94
CA GLY A 30 30.02 31.32 5.83
C GLY A 30 31.38 30.64 5.74
N ALA A 31 31.38 29.58 4.94
CA ALA A 31 32.52 29.14 4.14
C ALA A 31 32.00 28.94 2.71
N PHE A 32 32.36 29.87 1.82
CA PHE A 32 32.03 29.82 0.40
C PHE A 32 32.83 28.71 -0.28
N VAL A 33 32.17 27.62 -0.69
CA VAL A 33 32.61 26.81 -1.82
C VAL A 33 31.72 27.19 -2.98
N ALA A 34 32.28 27.93 -3.93
CA ALA A 34 31.59 28.36 -5.14
C ALA A 34 31.31 27.14 -6.03
N PHE A 35 30.11 26.56 -5.90
CA PHE A 35 29.53 25.78 -6.98
C PHE A 35 29.14 26.75 -8.09
N GLY A 36 29.75 26.56 -9.27
CA GLY A 36 29.51 27.39 -10.43
C GLY A 36 28.02 27.47 -10.75
N ALA A 37 27.50 28.69 -10.80
CA ALA A 37 26.21 28.96 -11.40
C ALA A 37 26.28 28.47 -12.86
N SER A 38 25.59 27.36 -13.13
CA SER A 38 25.24 26.97 -14.48
C SER A 38 24.50 28.14 -15.10
N SER A 39 25.17 28.82 -16.03
CA SER A 39 24.57 29.85 -16.87
C SER A 39 23.39 29.22 -17.61
N ALA A 40 22.18 29.63 -17.26
CA ALA A 40 20.96 29.29 -17.97
C ALA A 40 21.06 29.80 -19.42
N THR A 41 21.58 28.95 -20.30
CA THR A 41 21.30 29.08 -21.73
C THR A 41 19.80 28.88 -21.87
N ALA A 42 19.10 29.89 -22.38
CA ALA A 42 17.71 29.79 -22.77
C ALA A 42 17.56 28.57 -23.69
N HIS A 43 17.10 27.45 -23.13
CA HIS A 43 16.56 26.37 -23.93
C HIS A 43 15.38 26.99 -24.68
N ASN A 44 15.45 27.02 -26.01
CA ASN A 44 14.26 27.21 -26.83
C ASN A 44 13.31 26.06 -26.48
N ALA A 45 12.43 26.29 -25.52
CA ALA A 45 11.40 25.33 -25.15
C ALA A 45 10.48 25.17 -26.37
N SER A 46 10.36 23.93 -26.86
CA SER A 46 9.38 23.59 -27.88
C SER A 46 7.98 23.94 -27.38
N SER A 47 7.13 24.42 -28.28
CA SER A 47 5.72 24.70 -27.95
C SER A 47 5.00 23.41 -27.56
N LEU A 48 3.91 23.53 -26.78
CA LEU A 48 3.14 22.35 -26.36
C LEU A 48 2.66 21.51 -27.55
N ILE A 49 2.21 22.16 -28.63
CA ILE A 49 1.75 21.47 -29.84
C ILE A 49 2.86 20.72 -30.57
N GLU A 50 4.10 21.22 -30.54
CA GLU A 50 5.25 20.52 -31.14
C GLU A 50 5.56 19.23 -30.38
N ASN A 51 5.45 19.24 -29.05
CA ASN A 51 5.64 18.04 -28.23
C ASN A 51 4.56 16.99 -28.51
N VAL A 52 3.29 17.41 -28.60
CA VAL A 52 2.18 16.53 -29.01
C VAL A 52 2.38 16.00 -30.43
N SER A 53 2.81 16.87 -31.36
CA SER A 53 3.08 16.48 -32.75
C SER A 53 4.20 15.43 -32.85
N SER A 54 5.26 15.56 -32.05
CA SER A 54 6.34 14.58 -31.96
C SER A 54 5.82 13.20 -31.52
N ALA A 55 5.04 13.16 -30.44
CA ALA A 55 4.41 11.93 -29.94
C ALA A 55 3.50 11.29 -31.00
N CYS A 56 2.60 12.09 -31.60
CA CYS A 56 1.69 11.63 -32.65
C CYS A 56 2.43 11.07 -33.87
N ARG A 57 3.50 11.74 -34.35
CA ARG A 57 4.31 11.26 -35.49
C ARG A 57 5.00 9.94 -35.18
N ARG A 58 5.52 9.75 -33.97
CA ARG A 58 6.15 8.50 -33.54
C ARG A 58 5.14 7.35 -33.44
N LEU A 59 3.98 7.62 -32.87
CA LEU A 59 2.94 6.62 -32.61
C LEU A 59 2.11 6.27 -33.85
N ALA A 60 1.91 7.21 -34.78
CA ALA A 60 1.14 7.01 -36.00
C ALA A 60 1.52 5.74 -36.79
N PRO A 61 2.79 5.49 -37.15
CA PRO A 61 3.17 4.28 -37.86
C PRO A 61 3.04 3.01 -37.01
N LEU A 62 2.89 3.11 -35.69
CA LEU A 62 2.74 1.96 -34.79
C LEU A 62 1.29 1.47 -34.67
N GLY A 63 0.37 2.03 -35.45
CA GLY A 63 -1.04 1.63 -35.55
C GLY A 63 -2.02 2.67 -34.98
N TRP A 64 -1.53 3.64 -34.21
CA TRP A 64 -2.35 4.63 -33.52
C TRP A 64 -3.15 5.54 -34.45
N ARG A 65 -2.59 5.91 -35.61
CA ARG A 65 -3.30 6.72 -36.59
C ARG A 65 -4.54 5.97 -37.12
N GLN A 66 -4.36 4.72 -37.53
CA GLN A 66 -5.45 3.92 -38.08
C GLN A 66 -6.51 3.65 -37.02
N LEU A 67 -6.10 3.32 -35.79
CA LEU A 67 -7.01 3.12 -34.66
C LEU A 67 -7.88 4.36 -34.40
N LEU A 68 -7.29 5.56 -34.37
CA LEU A 68 -8.04 6.79 -34.13
C LEU A 68 -8.95 7.17 -35.30
N LEU A 69 -8.51 6.95 -36.55
CA LEU A 69 -9.38 7.08 -37.72
C LEU A 69 -10.58 6.13 -37.62
N ASP A 70 -10.36 4.86 -37.32
CA ASP A 70 -11.43 3.86 -37.26
C ASP A 70 -12.40 4.08 -36.09
N ALA A 71 -11.89 4.53 -34.94
CA ALA A 71 -12.70 4.87 -33.77
C ALA A 71 -13.52 6.16 -33.98
N THR A 72 -13.15 7.01 -34.95
CA THR A 72 -13.83 8.29 -35.23
C THR A 72 -14.49 8.37 -36.60
N ALA A 73 -14.61 7.24 -37.31
CA ALA A 73 -15.12 7.16 -38.69
C ALA A 73 -14.37 8.11 -39.66
N GLY A 74 -13.05 8.18 -39.53
CA GLY A 74 -12.17 9.05 -40.30
C GLY A 74 -12.09 10.49 -39.78
N GLY A 75 -12.69 10.77 -38.62
CA GLY A 75 -12.81 12.10 -38.05
C GLY A 75 -11.51 12.68 -37.46
N LEU A 76 -10.56 11.85 -37.04
CA LEU A 76 -9.32 12.28 -36.40
C LEU A 76 -8.07 11.69 -37.09
N ASP A 77 -7.29 12.54 -37.74
CA ASP A 77 -5.97 12.19 -38.27
C ASP A 77 -4.83 12.86 -37.48
N ILE A 78 -4.22 12.12 -36.56
CA ILE A 78 -3.09 12.62 -35.73
C ILE A 78 -1.83 12.98 -36.53
N THR A 79 -1.82 12.75 -37.85
CA THR A 79 -0.72 13.16 -38.75
C THR A 79 -1.05 14.39 -39.59
N SER A 80 -2.18 15.06 -39.33
CA SER A 80 -2.54 16.31 -40.00
C SER A 80 -1.41 17.35 -39.95
N ASN A 81 -1.23 18.07 -41.07
CA ASN A 81 -0.27 19.18 -41.16
C ASN A 81 -0.64 20.32 -40.20
N ASP A 82 -1.94 20.55 -39.98
CA ASP A 82 -2.45 21.46 -38.97
C ASP A 82 -3.04 20.64 -37.82
N LEU A 83 -2.15 20.10 -37.00
CA LEU A 83 -2.53 19.26 -35.87
C LEU A 83 -3.34 20.06 -34.82
N ALA A 84 -3.08 21.36 -34.64
CA ALA A 84 -3.80 22.17 -33.67
C ALA A 84 -5.29 22.30 -34.03
N ALA A 85 -5.60 22.61 -35.29
CA ALA A 85 -6.98 22.64 -35.78
C ALA A 85 -7.62 21.25 -35.75
N GLU A 86 -6.85 20.21 -36.09
CA GLU A 86 -7.32 18.83 -36.09
C GLU A 86 -7.71 18.33 -34.69
N LEU A 87 -6.97 18.73 -33.65
CA LEU A 87 -7.22 18.29 -32.28
C LEU A 87 -8.41 18.99 -31.62
N THR A 88 -8.78 20.18 -32.10
CA THR A 88 -9.80 21.05 -31.49
C THR A 88 -11.15 21.03 -32.21
N LYS A 89 -11.22 20.48 -33.42
CA LYS A 89 -12.49 20.35 -34.14
C LYS A 89 -13.44 19.36 -33.44
N ASP A 90 -14.73 19.58 -33.65
CA ASP A 90 -15.74 18.64 -33.19
C ASP A 90 -15.68 17.32 -33.99
N LEU A 91 -15.67 16.20 -33.27
CA LEU A 91 -15.76 14.85 -33.81
C LEU A 91 -17.24 14.44 -33.81
N PRO A 92 -17.90 14.33 -34.98
CA PRO A 92 -19.33 14.04 -35.05
C PRO A 92 -19.67 12.62 -34.59
N GLN A 93 -18.70 11.70 -34.66
CA GLN A 93 -18.84 10.31 -34.25
C GLN A 93 -17.59 9.84 -33.51
N ILE A 94 -17.79 9.22 -32.35
CA ILE A 94 -16.78 8.48 -31.61
C ILE A 94 -17.40 7.13 -31.25
N ASP A 95 -16.88 6.07 -31.85
CA ASP A 95 -17.34 4.70 -31.65
C ASP A 95 -16.82 4.16 -30.30
N ARG A 96 -17.64 4.31 -29.26
CA ARG A 96 -17.35 3.76 -27.93
C ARG A 96 -17.53 2.25 -27.83
N SER A 97 -17.99 1.58 -28.90
CA SER A 97 -17.92 0.11 -28.98
C SER A 97 -16.53 -0.37 -29.43
N PHE A 98 -15.68 0.54 -29.93
CA PHE A 98 -14.30 0.22 -30.29
C PHE A 98 -13.52 -0.26 -29.05
N PRO A 99 -12.76 -1.37 -29.12
CA PRO A 99 -12.01 -1.89 -27.99
C PRO A 99 -11.12 -0.83 -27.33
N GLY A 100 -11.26 -0.69 -26.01
CA GLY A 100 -10.53 0.28 -25.20
C GLY A 100 -11.22 1.63 -25.01
N PHE A 101 -12.27 1.96 -25.77
CA PHE A 101 -12.98 3.25 -25.70
C PHE A 101 -14.34 3.20 -24.96
N GLY A 102 -14.73 2.03 -24.43
CA GLY A 102 -16.02 1.80 -23.79
C GLY A 102 -16.33 2.73 -22.61
N ASP A 103 -15.29 3.06 -21.84
CA ASP A 103 -15.36 3.96 -20.70
C ASP A 103 -14.85 5.38 -20.98
N PHE A 104 -14.65 5.77 -22.25
CA PHE A 104 -14.40 7.17 -22.60
C PHE A 104 -15.67 8.02 -22.45
N THR A 105 -15.64 9.09 -21.64
CA THR A 105 -16.84 9.87 -21.26
C THR A 105 -17.76 10.21 -22.44
N LEU A 106 -19.07 10.07 -22.27
CA LEU A 106 -20.08 10.46 -23.27
C LEU A 106 -20.05 11.95 -23.62
N ALA A 107 -19.56 12.80 -22.71
CA ALA A 107 -19.43 14.24 -22.96
C ALA A 107 -18.25 14.59 -23.89
N GLY A 108 -17.33 13.66 -24.14
CA GLY A 108 -16.17 13.85 -24.99
C GLY A 108 -16.56 13.90 -26.46
N ARG A 109 -16.21 15.01 -27.14
CA ARG A 109 -16.54 15.28 -28.55
C ARG A 109 -15.38 15.81 -29.36
N ARG A 110 -14.16 15.87 -28.80
CA ARG A 110 -12.96 16.40 -29.44
C ARG A 110 -11.77 15.49 -29.15
N ALA A 111 -10.71 15.63 -29.94
CA ALA A 111 -9.46 14.95 -29.62
C ALA A 111 -8.83 15.53 -28.35
N VAL A 112 -8.89 16.86 -28.19
CA VAL A 112 -8.47 17.60 -27.01
C VAL A 112 -9.56 18.60 -26.63
N GLU A 113 -10.07 18.49 -25.40
CA GLU A 113 -11.00 19.44 -24.79
C GLU A 113 -10.26 20.24 -23.72
N ALA A 114 -10.25 21.58 -23.85
CA ALA A 114 -9.43 22.44 -22.99
C ALA A 114 -9.74 22.24 -21.49
N GLY A 115 -8.71 21.93 -20.72
CA GLY A 115 -8.78 21.71 -19.27
C GLY A 115 -9.61 20.49 -18.83
N ARG A 116 -9.99 19.60 -19.75
CA ARG A 116 -10.85 18.43 -19.49
C ARG A 116 -10.20 17.14 -20.01
N PRO A 117 -9.24 16.55 -19.28
CA PRO A 117 -8.57 15.31 -19.70
C PRO A 117 -9.54 14.16 -19.93
N GLU A 118 -10.58 14.04 -19.11
CA GLU A 118 -11.61 13.01 -19.24
C GLU A 118 -12.42 13.14 -20.53
N ARG A 119 -12.58 14.35 -21.07
CA ARG A 119 -13.30 14.65 -22.33
C ARG A 119 -12.40 14.65 -23.57
N SER A 120 -11.09 14.45 -23.39
CA SER A 120 -10.09 14.50 -24.45
C SER A 120 -9.79 13.10 -25.00
N LEU A 121 -10.29 12.80 -26.20
CA LEU A 121 -10.15 11.45 -26.80
C LEU A 121 -8.69 11.03 -26.98
N LEU A 122 -7.79 11.93 -27.39
CA LEU A 122 -6.37 11.61 -27.56
C LEU A 122 -5.71 11.28 -26.22
N TYR A 123 -6.03 12.03 -25.17
CA TYR A 123 -5.51 11.74 -23.83
C TYR A 123 -6.01 10.38 -23.32
N HIS A 124 -7.32 10.10 -23.45
CA HIS A 124 -7.87 8.78 -23.12
C HIS A 124 -7.17 7.66 -23.89
N ALA A 125 -6.98 7.81 -25.21
CA ALA A 125 -6.35 6.79 -26.04
C ALA A 125 -4.93 6.46 -25.56
N LEU A 126 -4.13 7.47 -25.20
CA LEU A 126 -2.75 7.27 -24.78
C LEU A 126 -2.61 6.81 -23.32
N ALA A 127 -3.45 7.34 -22.43
CA ALA A 127 -3.37 7.10 -20.98
C ALA A 127 -4.12 5.85 -20.52
N SER A 128 -5.13 5.38 -21.27
CA SER A 128 -5.91 4.20 -20.89
C SER A 128 -5.12 2.91 -21.14
N PRO A 129 -4.98 2.02 -20.14
CA PRO A 129 -4.33 0.72 -20.32
C PRO A 129 -5.18 -0.27 -21.12
N THR A 130 -6.45 0.05 -21.42
CA THR A 130 -7.37 -0.80 -22.19
C THR A 130 -7.24 -0.60 -23.70
N VAL A 131 -6.56 0.47 -24.14
CA VAL A 131 -6.34 0.79 -25.56
C VAL A 131 -5.02 0.16 -26.02
N VAL A 132 -5.12 -1.07 -26.52
CA VAL A 132 -3.94 -1.87 -26.91
C VAL A 132 -4.03 -2.56 -28.27
N ALA A 133 -5.20 -2.58 -28.90
CA ALA A 133 -5.43 -3.30 -30.13
C ALA A 133 -6.40 -2.56 -31.06
N ASP A 134 -6.38 -2.94 -32.33
CA ASP A 134 -7.35 -2.48 -33.33
C ASP A 134 -8.72 -3.19 -33.20
N ARG A 135 -9.66 -2.86 -34.08
CA ARG A 135 -11.03 -3.43 -34.08
C ARG A 135 -11.06 -4.95 -34.26
N ASN A 136 -10.04 -5.53 -34.89
CA ASN A 136 -9.94 -6.96 -35.16
C ASN A 136 -9.16 -7.69 -34.05
N GLY A 137 -8.72 -6.99 -33.00
CA GLY A 137 -7.88 -7.54 -31.94
C GLY A 137 -6.40 -7.62 -32.30
N GLY A 138 -5.97 -7.03 -33.41
CA GLY A 138 -4.56 -6.90 -33.77
C GLY A 138 -3.85 -5.92 -32.85
N GLU A 139 -2.80 -6.37 -32.16
CA GLU A 139 -2.08 -5.55 -31.17
C GLU A 139 -1.32 -4.39 -31.81
N LEU A 140 -1.30 -3.24 -31.12
CA LEU A 140 -0.52 -2.08 -31.53
C LEU A 140 0.99 -2.37 -31.43
N ARG A 141 1.78 -1.83 -32.36
CA ARG A 141 3.21 -2.16 -32.50
C ARG A 141 4.13 -1.41 -31.54
N GLY A 142 3.57 -0.53 -30.70
CA GLY A 142 4.29 0.20 -29.68
C GLY A 142 3.39 1.22 -29.00
N PHE A 143 3.84 1.73 -27.85
CA PHE A 143 3.01 2.43 -26.89
C PHE A 143 3.62 3.79 -26.49
N PRO A 144 2.82 4.72 -25.94
CA PRO A 144 3.34 5.99 -25.43
C PRO A 144 4.20 5.80 -24.19
N THR A 145 5.28 6.57 -24.11
CA THR A 145 6.05 6.78 -22.88
C THR A 145 5.25 7.62 -21.90
N LEU A 146 5.66 7.66 -20.63
CA LEU A 146 5.00 8.49 -19.63
C LEU A 146 5.15 9.99 -19.94
N ALA A 147 6.31 10.40 -20.45
CA ALA A 147 6.56 11.78 -20.90
C ALA A 147 5.64 12.21 -22.06
N GLU A 148 5.31 11.30 -22.99
CA GLU A 148 4.39 11.64 -24.09
C GLU A 148 2.93 11.72 -23.64
N ILE A 149 2.53 10.89 -22.66
CA ILE A 149 1.22 11.03 -22.01
C ILE A 149 1.16 12.39 -21.32
N GLU A 150 2.21 12.78 -20.59
CA GLU A 150 2.32 14.09 -19.97
C GLU A 150 2.31 15.24 -20.99
N ALA A 151 2.95 15.10 -22.15
CA ALA A 151 2.93 16.14 -23.18
C ALA A 151 1.51 16.45 -23.66
N VAL A 152 0.69 15.41 -23.87
CA VAL A 152 -0.74 15.59 -24.21
C VAL A 152 -1.52 16.15 -23.02
N GLU A 153 -1.23 15.70 -21.79
CA GLU A 153 -1.83 16.24 -20.58
C GLU A 153 -1.56 17.76 -20.43
N ASN A 154 -0.32 18.20 -20.61
CA ASN A 154 0.05 19.62 -20.55
C ASN A 154 -0.65 20.41 -21.65
N TYR A 155 -0.75 19.86 -22.87
CA TYR A 155 -1.49 20.50 -23.96
C TYR A 155 -3.00 20.60 -23.67
N VAL A 156 -3.62 19.60 -23.04
CA VAL A 156 -5.03 19.68 -22.60
C VAL A 156 -5.24 20.91 -21.72
N TYR A 157 -4.37 21.15 -20.75
CA TYR A 157 -4.46 22.31 -19.86
C TYR A 157 -4.00 23.62 -20.53
N GLY A 158 -3.01 23.58 -21.43
CA GLY A 158 -2.45 24.75 -22.11
C GLY A 158 -3.17 25.20 -23.37
N LEU A 159 -4.14 24.42 -23.88
CA LEU A 159 -4.86 24.73 -25.12
C LEU A 159 -5.60 26.08 -25.06
N SER A 160 -6.19 26.38 -23.91
CA SER A 160 -6.84 27.66 -23.62
C SER A 160 -6.45 28.06 -22.21
N PRO A 161 -5.23 28.62 -22.03
CA PRO A 161 -4.67 28.86 -20.71
C PRO A 161 -5.49 29.93 -20.01
N PRO A 162 -6.04 29.68 -18.81
CA PRO A 162 -6.79 30.68 -18.09
C PRO A 162 -5.83 31.76 -17.55
N SER A 163 -6.33 32.97 -17.39
CA SER A 163 -5.72 33.96 -16.51
C SER A 163 -5.92 33.56 -15.05
N LEU A 164 -5.08 34.07 -14.15
CA LEU A 164 -5.24 33.80 -12.72
C LEU A 164 -6.58 34.34 -12.17
N ASP A 165 -7.06 35.45 -12.70
CA ASP A 165 -8.34 36.04 -12.30
C ASP A 165 -9.52 35.15 -12.69
N GLU A 166 -9.49 34.51 -13.86
CA GLU A 166 -10.50 33.51 -14.25
C GLU A 166 -10.47 32.30 -13.33
N VAL A 167 -9.30 31.82 -12.91
CA VAL A 167 -9.20 30.71 -11.95
C VAL A 167 -9.79 31.11 -10.59
N ARG A 168 -9.52 32.33 -10.11
CA ARG A 168 -10.11 32.86 -8.88
C ARG A 168 -11.63 33.02 -8.97
N GLN A 169 -12.14 33.45 -10.12
CA GLN A 169 -13.59 33.50 -10.35
C GLN A 169 -14.21 32.10 -10.27
N ARG A 170 -13.59 31.08 -10.86
CA ARG A 170 -14.02 29.68 -10.75
C ARG A 170 -13.96 29.16 -9.31
N ALA A 171 -12.99 29.61 -8.52
CA ALA A 171 -12.89 29.28 -7.09
C ALA A 171 -14.04 29.88 -6.26
N ASN A 172 -14.76 30.88 -6.77
CA ASN A 172 -15.96 31.45 -6.15
C ASN A 172 -15.76 31.84 -4.67
N GLY A 173 -14.65 32.53 -4.40
CA GLY A 173 -14.28 32.99 -3.05
C GLY A 173 -13.74 31.92 -2.11
N GLN A 174 -13.63 30.66 -2.54
CA GLN A 174 -12.93 29.62 -1.80
C GLN A 174 -11.41 29.80 -1.91
N PRO A 175 -10.63 29.33 -0.90
CA PRO A 175 -9.17 29.36 -0.97
C PRO A 175 -8.62 28.68 -2.22
N LEU A 176 -7.72 29.38 -2.90
CA LEU A 176 -6.97 28.91 -4.06
C LEU A 176 -5.53 28.60 -3.65
N GLY A 177 -5.06 27.38 -3.91
CA GLY A 177 -3.72 26.94 -3.53
C GLY A 177 -2.91 26.38 -4.71
N MET A 178 -1.58 26.42 -4.58
CA MET A 178 -0.70 25.54 -5.33
C MET A 178 -0.55 24.23 -4.56
N VAL A 179 -1.04 23.14 -5.13
CA VAL A 179 -1.13 21.86 -4.43
C VAL A 179 -0.53 20.77 -5.30
N VAL A 180 0.35 19.97 -4.71
CA VAL A 180 0.93 18.79 -5.38
C VAL A 180 0.01 17.59 -5.19
N PHE A 181 -0.23 16.85 -6.26
CA PHE A 181 -0.97 15.60 -6.26
C PHE A 181 -0.17 14.50 -6.93
N ALA A 182 -0.45 13.25 -6.58
CA ALA A 182 -0.11 12.07 -7.35
C ALA A 182 -1.27 11.74 -8.32
N PRO A 183 -1.19 12.05 -9.62
CA PRO A 183 -2.28 11.79 -10.58
C PRO A 183 -2.21 10.38 -11.17
N GLN A 184 -3.36 9.72 -11.36
CA GLN A 184 -3.47 8.46 -12.11
C GLN A 184 -4.70 8.49 -13.00
N TYR A 185 -4.54 8.18 -14.28
CA TYR A 185 -5.68 7.94 -15.15
C TYR A 185 -6.22 6.53 -14.88
N GLN A 186 -7.46 6.45 -14.40
CA GLN A 186 -8.09 5.19 -13.98
C GLN A 186 -9.27 4.86 -14.89
N SER A 187 -9.41 3.58 -15.25
CA SER A 187 -10.62 3.06 -15.90
C SER A 187 -11.84 3.19 -14.98
N ALA A 188 -13.04 3.15 -15.56
CA ALA A 188 -14.28 3.41 -14.82
C ALA A 188 -14.38 2.67 -13.46
N PRO A 189 -14.14 1.35 -13.32
CA PRO A 189 -14.31 0.68 -12.01
C PRO A 189 -13.42 1.24 -10.87
N MET A 190 -12.27 1.81 -11.23
CA MET A 190 -11.29 2.37 -10.29
C MET A 190 -11.32 3.89 -10.20
N SER A 191 -12.17 4.56 -10.98
CA SER A 191 -12.34 6.01 -10.88
C SER A 191 -13.14 6.41 -9.64
N VAL A 192 -13.13 7.71 -9.31
CA VAL A 192 -13.75 8.23 -8.08
C VAL A 192 -15.26 7.97 -8.04
N HIS A 193 -15.93 8.12 -9.18
CA HIS A 193 -17.39 7.99 -9.28
C HIS A 193 -17.83 6.62 -9.81
N SER A 194 -16.87 5.82 -10.25
CA SER A 194 -17.09 4.58 -10.98
C SER A 194 -17.94 4.71 -12.25
N ARG A 195 -17.84 5.85 -12.95
CA ARG A 195 -18.71 6.19 -14.10
C ARG A 195 -18.00 6.08 -15.45
N HIS A 196 -16.85 6.69 -15.61
CA HIS A 196 -16.05 6.65 -16.83
C HIS A 196 -14.57 6.70 -16.43
N ALA A 197 -13.69 6.48 -17.40
CA ALA A 197 -12.27 6.70 -17.19
C ALA A 197 -12.00 8.19 -16.94
N GLU A 198 -11.14 8.50 -15.98
CA GLU A 198 -10.82 9.87 -15.60
C GLU A 198 -9.49 9.97 -14.83
N LEU A 199 -8.95 11.18 -14.75
CA LEU A 199 -7.77 11.48 -13.95
C LEU A 199 -8.18 11.59 -12.47
N CYS A 200 -7.62 10.70 -11.64
CA CYS A 200 -7.82 10.65 -10.20
C CYS A 200 -6.59 11.20 -9.49
N PHE A 201 -6.79 11.90 -8.39
CA PHE A 201 -5.76 12.64 -7.68
C PHE A 201 -5.80 12.33 -6.20
N SER A 202 -4.63 12.08 -5.61
CA SER A 202 -4.46 12.11 -4.17
C SER A 202 -3.31 13.03 -3.80
N ARG A 203 -3.35 13.65 -2.63
CA ARG A 203 -2.17 14.31 -2.06
C ARG A 203 -1.26 13.33 -1.33
N THR A 204 -1.50 12.03 -1.46
CA THR A 204 -0.62 10.97 -1.01
C THR A 204 -0.23 10.08 -2.18
N GLY A 205 1.07 9.84 -2.36
CA GLY A 205 1.59 8.91 -3.38
C GLY A 205 2.48 7.84 -2.76
N ILE A 206 2.33 6.61 -3.23
CA ILE A 206 2.98 5.42 -2.64
C ILE A 206 3.95 4.86 -3.66
N THR A 207 5.20 4.72 -3.23
CA THR A 207 6.28 4.11 -4.00
C THR A 207 6.73 2.82 -3.32
N ARG A 208 7.42 1.95 -4.08
CA ARG A 208 7.89 0.65 -3.57
C ARG A 208 9.40 0.56 -3.71
N LEU A 209 10.08 0.14 -2.64
CA LEU A 209 11.49 -0.22 -2.68
C LEU A 209 11.70 -1.53 -3.45
N GLY A 210 12.91 -1.76 -3.92
CA GLY A 210 13.29 -2.93 -4.71
C GLY A 210 14.80 -2.96 -4.94
N THR A 211 15.31 -4.13 -5.35
CA THR A 211 16.73 -4.37 -5.64
C THR A 211 17.13 -3.96 -7.06
N LEU A 212 16.15 -3.71 -7.95
CA LEU A 212 16.36 -3.41 -9.36
C LEU A 212 15.88 -2.00 -9.74
N PRO A 213 16.48 -1.39 -10.79
CA PRO A 213 15.98 -0.16 -11.37
C PRO A 213 14.51 -0.30 -11.87
N PRO A 214 13.75 0.81 -11.89
CA PRO A 214 12.38 0.81 -12.37
C PRO A 214 12.31 0.45 -13.86
N LEU A 215 11.18 -0.14 -14.23
CA LEU A 215 10.81 -0.39 -15.61
C LEU A 215 9.36 0.02 -15.83
N TYR A 216 9.15 0.99 -16.71
CA TYR A 216 7.81 1.40 -17.13
C TYR A 216 7.33 0.46 -18.25
N ASP A 217 6.26 -0.28 -18.00
CA ASP A 217 5.56 -1.01 -19.06
C ASP A 217 4.61 -0.05 -19.77
N ALA A 218 5.07 0.45 -20.91
CA ALA A 218 4.31 1.34 -21.77
C ALA A 218 3.01 0.69 -22.28
N ARG A 219 2.88 -0.64 -22.34
CA ARG A 219 1.62 -1.30 -22.69
C ARG A 219 0.63 -1.27 -21.54
N ALA A 220 1.05 -1.55 -20.31
CA ALA A 220 0.19 -1.55 -19.14
C ALA A 220 -0.05 -0.16 -18.53
N ARG A 221 0.68 0.87 -18.98
CA ARG A 221 0.68 2.24 -18.41
C ARG A 221 1.02 2.26 -16.92
N ASN A 222 1.94 1.38 -16.52
CA ASN A 222 2.33 1.20 -15.13
C ASN A 222 3.80 0.81 -15.01
N PHE A 223 4.38 1.00 -13.82
CA PHE A 223 5.67 0.43 -13.49
C PHE A 223 5.51 -1.04 -13.08
N VAL A 224 6.36 -1.91 -13.60
CA VAL A 224 6.35 -3.33 -13.26
C VAL A 224 7.22 -3.58 -12.02
N SER A 225 6.69 -4.32 -11.06
CA SER A 225 7.39 -4.64 -9.81
C SER A 225 8.28 -5.88 -9.90
N LEU A 226 8.05 -6.77 -10.87
CA LEU A 226 8.71 -8.07 -10.98
C LEU A 226 9.47 -8.24 -12.28
N ASP A 227 10.39 -9.21 -12.27
CA ASP A 227 11.16 -9.66 -13.42
C ASP A 227 11.17 -11.19 -13.41
N ASP A 228 10.48 -11.82 -14.36
CA ASP A 228 10.32 -13.28 -14.40
C ASP A 228 11.66 -14.03 -14.51
N ALA A 229 12.68 -13.40 -15.08
CA ALA A 229 14.02 -13.98 -15.17
C ALA A 229 14.83 -13.85 -13.87
N ARG A 230 14.37 -13.02 -12.92
CA ARG A 230 15.00 -12.75 -11.62
C ARG A 230 13.95 -12.78 -10.51
N PRO A 231 13.42 -13.97 -10.17
CA PRO A 231 12.24 -14.10 -9.30
C PRO A 231 12.48 -13.63 -7.86
N PHE A 232 13.73 -13.54 -7.40
CA PHE A 232 14.10 -13.08 -6.06
C PHE A 232 14.48 -11.60 -5.99
N ASP A 233 14.42 -10.92 -7.13
CA ASP A 233 14.68 -9.49 -7.23
C ASP A 233 13.37 -8.74 -7.46
N PHE A 234 13.31 -7.52 -6.94
CA PHE A 234 12.15 -6.64 -7.08
C PHE A 234 12.56 -5.34 -7.76
N ARG A 235 11.77 -4.86 -8.70
CA ARG A 235 11.94 -3.52 -9.26
C ARG A 235 11.39 -2.51 -8.27
N VAL A 236 12.09 -1.39 -8.12
CA VAL A 236 11.46 -0.22 -7.49
C VAL A 236 10.26 0.20 -8.33
N THR A 237 9.18 0.61 -7.65
CA THR A 237 7.95 1.13 -8.29
C THR A 237 7.84 2.62 -7.99
N PRO A 238 8.18 3.51 -8.95
CA PRO A 238 8.06 4.95 -8.82
C PRO A 238 6.61 5.45 -8.79
N ARG A 239 6.44 6.72 -8.38
CA ARG A 239 5.15 7.42 -8.44
C ARG A 239 5.31 8.82 -9.01
N ARG A 240 4.45 9.18 -9.96
CA ARG A 240 4.41 10.53 -10.54
C ARG A 240 3.67 11.49 -9.62
N PHE A 241 4.22 12.69 -9.47
CA PHE A 241 3.63 13.85 -8.80
C PHE A 241 3.57 15.03 -9.77
N SER A 242 2.56 15.88 -9.63
CA SER A 242 2.41 17.08 -10.44
C SER A 242 1.69 18.18 -9.64
N ALA A 243 2.03 19.43 -9.93
CA ALA A 243 1.45 20.59 -9.28
C ALA A 243 0.19 21.06 -10.00
N TYR A 244 -0.80 21.51 -9.22
CA TYR A 244 -2.05 22.06 -9.73
C TYR A 244 -2.40 23.33 -8.96
N LEU A 245 -3.07 24.27 -9.63
CA LEU A 245 -3.97 25.16 -8.93
C LEU A 245 -5.17 24.33 -8.46
N ALA A 246 -5.49 24.43 -7.18
CA ALA A 246 -6.56 23.69 -6.54
C ALA A 246 -7.40 24.60 -5.65
N VAL A 247 -8.67 24.24 -5.50
CA VAL A 247 -9.64 24.99 -4.71
C VAL A 247 -10.10 24.13 -3.54
N GLN A 248 -10.27 24.74 -2.37
CA GLN A 248 -10.81 24.03 -1.22
C GLN A 248 -12.34 23.88 -1.34
N MET A 249 -12.84 22.64 -1.28
CA MET A 249 -14.26 22.31 -1.43
C MET A 249 -14.71 21.33 -0.34
N ARG A 250 -16.00 21.37 0.03
CA ARG A 250 -16.59 20.39 0.96
C ARG A 250 -16.87 19.07 0.24
N GLY A 251 -16.67 17.94 0.92
CA GLY A 251 -16.81 16.61 0.31
C GLY A 251 -18.22 16.34 -0.21
N THR A 252 -18.39 16.23 -1.53
CA THR A 252 -19.66 15.92 -2.19
C THR A 252 -19.47 14.87 -3.29
N SER A 253 -20.09 13.71 -3.11
CA SER A 253 -19.96 12.55 -4.01
C SER A 253 -20.41 12.79 -5.45
N GLU A 254 -21.15 13.87 -5.72
CA GLU A 254 -21.74 14.14 -7.04
C GLU A 254 -20.85 14.95 -7.97
N THR A 255 -19.84 15.67 -7.44
CA THR A 255 -19.04 16.63 -8.23
C THR A 255 -17.58 16.23 -8.39
N PHE A 256 -16.87 15.93 -7.30
CA PHE A 256 -15.44 15.59 -7.36
C PHE A 256 -15.06 14.38 -6.48
N GLY A 257 -16.01 13.84 -5.71
CA GLY A 257 -15.77 12.80 -4.70
C GLY A 257 -15.76 13.34 -3.25
N PRO A 258 -15.04 12.69 -2.33
CA PRO A 258 -13.97 11.71 -2.57
C PRO A 258 -14.46 10.30 -2.96
N GLN A 259 -13.55 9.47 -3.47
CA GLN A 259 -13.77 8.04 -3.71
C GLN A 259 -14.19 7.34 -2.41
N ASP A 260 -15.18 6.45 -2.51
CA ASP A 260 -15.75 5.68 -1.39
C ASP A 260 -16.02 6.55 -0.14
N ARG A 261 -16.74 7.65 -0.36
CA ARG A 261 -17.09 8.68 0.63
C ARG A 261 -17.52 8.11 1.98
N LEU A 262 -17.01 8.72 3.06
CA LEU A 262 -17.30 8.36 4.44
C LEU A 262 -18.38 9.28 5.07
N PRO A 263 -19.07 8.80 6.12
CA PRO A 263 -19.86 9.66 7.00
C PRO A 263 -18.98 10.80 7.56
N GLY A 264 -19.42 12.04 7.42
CA GLY A 264 -18.68 13.23 7.89
C GLY A 264 -17.86 13.95 6.80
N ASP A 265 -17.63 13.33 5.64
CA ASP A 265 -16.87 13.99 4.54
C ASP A 265 -17.51 15.30 4.07
N LYS A 266 -18.83 15.47 4.23
CA LYS A 266 -19.52 16.73 3.93
C LYS A 266 -19.01 17.92 4.75
N ASP A 267 -18.47 17.66 5.93
CA ASP A 267 -18.01 18.66 6.89
C ASP A 267 -16.49 18.85 6.79
N LEU A 268 -15.78 17.99 6.05
CA LEU A 268 -14.35 18.09 5.79
C LEU A 268 -14.07 18.91 4.52
N ALA A 269 -12.88 19.50 4.47
CA ALA A 269 -12.43 20.33 3.38
C ALA A 269 -11.36 19.60 2.56
N PHE A 270 -11.57 19.50 1.25
CA PHE A 270 -10.72 18.80 0.30
C PHE A 270 -10.10 19.80 -0.66
N TRP A 271 -8.82 19.62 -0.99
CA TRP A 271 -8.19 20.32 -2.10
C TRP A 271 -8.54 19.61 -3.40
N VAL A 272 -9.18 20.33 -4.32
CA VAL A 272 -9.68 19.80 -5.58
C VAL A 272 -8.95 20.47 -6.75
N PRO A 273 -8.25 19.72 -7.61
CA PRO A 273 -7.45 20.30 -8.69
C PRO A 273 -8.34 20.91 -9.79
N VAL A 274 -8.02 22.14 -10.21
CA VAL A 274 -8.77 22.87 -11.24
C VAL A 274 -7.95 23.15 -12.49
N HIS A 275 -6.62 23.27 -12.37
CA HIS A 275 -5.73 23.52 -13.50
C HIS A 275 -4.32 22.99 -13.22
N LYS A 276 -3.72 22.25 -14.15
CA LYS A 276 -2.34 21.77 -13.99
C LYS A 276 -1.34 22.90 -14.14
N LEU A 277 -0.27 22.86 -13.35
CA LEU A 277 0.88 23.75 -13.47
C LEU A 277 2.03 23.03 -14.19
N PHE A 278 2.59 23.69 -15.20
CA PHE A 278 3.80 23.27 -15.92
C PHE A 278 4.58 24.52 -16.37
N SER A 279 5.86 24.36 -16.65
CA SER A 279 6.74 25.47 -17.03
C SER A 279 6.43 26.03 -18.43
N GLY A 280 6.64 27.34 -18.61
CA GLY A 280 6.49 28.05 -19.89
C GLY A 280 5.32 29.04 -19.93
N ARG A 281 5.13 29.65 -21.12
CA ARG A 281 4.16 30.72 -21.38
C ARG A 281 2.75 30.25 -21.70
N GLU A 282 2.61 28.97 -21.99
CA GLU A 282 1.36 28.34 -22.43
C GLU A 282 0.55 27.76 -21.25
N CYS A 283 0.97 27.96 -19.99
CA CYS A 283 0.30 27.40 -18.81
C CYS A 283 -0.79 28.32 -18.23
N ILE A 284 -0.44 29.57 -17.92
CA ILE A 284 -1.35 30.60 -17.38
C ILE A 284 -1.20 31.85 -18.23
N ALA A 285 -2.32 32.40 -18.70
CA ALA A 285 -2.31 33.55 -19.59
C ALA A 285 -1.58 34.74 -18.97
N GLY A 286 -0.63 35.31 -19.72
CA GLY A 286 0.16 36.47 -19.30
C GLY A 286 1.31 36.17 -18.34
N LEU A 287 1.60 34.89 -18.03
CA LEU A 287 2.72 34.48 -17.19
C LEU A 287 3.65 33.51 -17.92
N ASP A 288 4.93 33.56 -17.58
CA ASP A 288 5.95 32.59 -18.01
C ASP A 288 6.39 31.82 -16.75
N LEU A 289 5.82 30.63 -16.55
CA LEU A 289 5.99 29.90 -15.30
C LEU A 289 7.30 29.13 -15.27
N ARG A 290 7.93 29.08 -14.09
CA ARG A 290 8.98 28.12 -13.76
C ARG A 290 8.44 27.25 -12.64
N VAL A 291 8.06 26.03 -12.98
CA VAL A 291 7.52 25.05 -12.03
C VAL A 291 8.64 24.06 -11.71
N GLU A 292 9.04 24.01 -10.45
CA GLU A 292 10.05 23.08 -9.95
C GLU A 292 9.43 22.25 -8.81
N LEU A 293 9.63 20.94 -8.85
CA LEU A 293 9.21 20.07 -7.75
C LEU A 293 10.41 19.82 -6.83
N LYS A 294 10.19 20.05 -5.54
CA LYS A 294 11.12 19.74 -4.46
C LYS A 294 10.59 18.55 -3.68
N ARG A 295 11.49 17.88 -2.99
CA ARG A 295 11.16 16.73 -2.16
C ARG A 295 12.11 16.65 -0.97
N ASP A 296 11.67 15.98 0.07
CA ASP A 296 12.51 15.50 1.18
C ASP A 296 11.95 14.14 1.62
N LEU A 297 12.83 13.17 1.82
CA LEU A 297 12.48 11.82 2.25
C LEU A 297 13.28 11.47 3.50
N ARG A 298 12.67 10.76 4.44
CA ARG A 298 13.27 10.46 5.72
C ARG A 298 12.91 9.07 6.24
N ASN A 299 13.87 8.41 6.88
CA ASN A 299 13.68 7.25 7.73
C ASN A 299 14.33 7.53 9.07
N ASP A 300 13.51 7.53 10.13
CA ASP A 300 13.91 7.83 11.51
C ASP A 300 13.80 6.63 12.45
N GLY A 301 13.54 5.42 11.94
CA GLY A 301 13.18 4.28 12.79
C GLY A 301 14.21 4.02 13.89
N LEU A 302 15.50 3.95 13.53
CA LEU A 302 16.58 3.74 14.49
C LEU A 302 16.72 4.91 15.48
N ALA A 303 16.65 6.16 15.02
CA ALA A 303 16.70 7.32 15.90
C ALA A 303 15.56 7.32 16.93
N GLN A 304 14.33 6.99 16.49
CA GLN A 304 13.16 6.91 17.36
C GLN A 304 13.25 5.76 18.35
N PHE A 305 13.78 4.60 17.94
CA PHE A 305 14.04 3.49 18.85
C PHE A 305 14.97 3.89 20.00
N HIS A 306 16.08 4.57 19.72
CA HIS A 306 16.99 5.03 20.78
C HIS A 306 16.36 6.08 21.71
N ARG A 307 15.52 6.98 21.17
CA ARG A 307 14.74 7.91 21.99
C ARG A 307 13.73 7.19 22.88
N PHE A 308 13.09 6.13 22.38
CA PHE A 308 12.22 5.26 23.17
C PHE A 308 12.97 4.60 24.33
N LEU A 309 14.15 4.02 24.08
CA LEU A 309 14.97 3.40 25.13
C LEU A 309 15.28 4.38 26.27
N ASP A 310 15.64 5.62 25.93
CA ASP A 310 15.91 6.67 26.92
C ASP A 310 14.67 7.05 27.73
N LEU A 311 13.54 7.28 27.04
CA LEU A 311 12.27 7.63 27.69
C LEU A 311 11.77 6.50 28.61
N ALA A 312 12.02 5.24 28.25
CA ALA A 312 11.66 4.07 29.02
C ALA A 312 12.67 3.75 30.14
N GLY A 313 13.79 4.49 30.26
CA GLY A 313 14.84 4.22 31.25
C GLY A 313 15.57 2.88 31.04
N LEU A 314 15.60 2.40 29.79
CA LEU A 314 16.29 1.19 29.36
C LEU A 314 17.75 1.50 29.04
N LYS A 315 18.58 0.45 28.95
CA LYS A 315 19.97 0.60 28.49
C LYS A 315 20.00 1.17 27.07
N ASN A 316 20.87 2.15 26.85
CA ASN A 316 21.03 2.80 25.56
C ASN A 316 22.47 3.35 25.42
N ASN A 317 23.07 3.12 24.25
CA ASN A 317 24.44 3.52 23.93
C ASN A 317 24.51 4.81 23.08
N TRP A 318 23.39 5.29 22.51
CA TRP A 318 23.38 6.38 21.51
C TRP A 318 22.40 7.49 21.86
N ARG A 319 22.85 8.75 21.83
CA ARG A 319 22.07 9.93 22.24
C ARG A 319 22.49 11.19 21.50
N GLY A 320 21.68 12.24 21.61
CA GLY A 320 22.06 13.59 21.16
C GLY A 320 22.34 13.63 19.66
N GLU A 321 23.47 14.21 19.28
CA GLU A 321 23.86 14.44 17.88
C GLU A 321 24.06 13.14 17.09
N ASP A 322 24.41 12.02 17.75
CA ASP A 322 24.51 10.72 17.07
C ASP A 322 23.22 10.38 16.32
N LEU A 323 22.07 10.66 16.96
CA LEU A 323 20.73 10.35 16.44
C LEU A 323 20.27 11.25 15.30
N GLU A 324 21.08 12.21 14.84
CA GLU A 324 20.78 13.04 13.67
C GLU A 324 21.60 12.64 12.44
N ASN A 325 22.50 11.66 12.59
CA ASN A 325 23.43 11.19 11.57
C ASN A 325 23.00 9.84 10.97
N PHE A 326 23.49 9.55 9.76
CA PHE A 326 23.38 8.21 9.18
C PHE A 326 24.13 7.19 10.05
N PRO A 327 23.59 5.98 10.31
CA PRO A 327 22.34 5.42 9.78
C PRO A 327 21.11 5.60 10.67
N PHE A 328 21.20 6.34 11.80
CA PHE A 328 20.05 6.59 12.67
C PHE A 328 18.93 7.35 11.95
N VAL A 329 19.34 8.28 11.09
CA VAL A 329 18.48 9.03 10.19
C VAL A 329 18.99 8.86 8.78
N ILE A 330 18.14 8.35 7.89
CA ILE A 330 18.42 8.26 6.46
C ILE A 330 17.62 9.36 5.78
N LYS A 331 18.29 10.12 4.90
CA LYS A 331 17.68 11.27 4.22
C LYS A 331 17.82 11.16 2.71
N ASP A 332 16.82 11.70 2.06
CA ASP A 332 16.85 12.14 0.69
C ASP A 332 17.29 11.08 -0.34
N ALA A 333 18.34 11.37 -1.11
CA ALA A 333 18.80 10.54 -2.22
C ALA A 333 19.33 9.16 -1.77
N MET A 334 19.49 8.95 -0.44
CA MET A 334 19.72 7.61 0.11
C MET A 334 18.44 6.76 0.12
N ILE A 335 17.26 7.38 0.02
CA ILE A 335 15.95 6.72 -0.06
C ILE A 335 15.37 6.80 -1.47
N GLY A 336 15.35 7.98 -2.09
CA GLY A 336 14.78 8.19 -3.43
C GLY A 336 15.03 9.59 -3.98
N SER A 337 14.80 9.81 -5.27
CA SER A 337 14.97 11.12 -5.95
C SER A 337 13.91 11.32 -7.03
N LEU A 338 13.70 12.57 -7.47
CA LEU A 338 12.94 12.81 -8.70
C LEU A 338 13.77 12.32 -9.89
N SER A 339 13.13 11.58 -10.81
CA SER A 339 13.78 10.93 -11.93
C SER A 339 14.26 11.97 -12.95
N GLU A 340 15.45 11.74 -13.50
CA GLU A 340 16.04 12.55 -14.58
C GLU A 340 15.86 11.86 -15.95
N ARG A 341 15.09 10.77 -16.01
CA ARG A 341 14.89 9.98 -17.23
C ARG A 341 13.92 10.69 -18.18
N PRO A 342 14.33 11.03 -19.42
CA PRO A 342 13.48 11.81 -20.33
C PRO A 342 12.15 11.13 -20.70
N ASP A 343 12.09 9.80 -20.70
CA ASP A 343 10.90 9.00 -21.03
C ASP A 343 9.88 8.94 -19.89
N PHE A 344 10.27 9.29 -18.67
CA PHE A 344 9.39 9.34 -17.50
C PHE A 344 8.66 10.69 -17.38
N GLY A 345 9.24 11.75 -17.94
CA GLY A 345 8.74 13.11 -17.77
C GLY A 345 9.08 13.66 -16.39
N ASP A 346 8.46 14.78 -16.04
CA ASP A 346 8.76 15.49 -14.80
C ASP A 346 8.01 14.88 -13.60
N GLY A 347 8.60 15.03 -12.41
CA GLY A 347 7.92 14.75 -11.14
C GLY A 347 7.75 13.27 -10.78
N VAL A 348 8.46 12.36 -11.45
CA VAL A 348 8.46 10.94 -11.06
C VAL A 348 9.42 10.71 -9.89
N LEU A 349 8.88 10.39 -8.71
CA LEU A 349 9.67 10.02 -7.54
C LEU A 349 10.11 8.55 -7.65
N GLU A 350 11.41 8.33 -7.86
CA GLU A 350 12.06 7.03 -8.00
C GLU A 350 12.78 6.67 -6.68
N PRO A 351 12.33 5.63 -5.96
CA PRO A 351 13.11 5.06 -4.87
C PRO A 351 14.47 4.58 -5.38
N ARG A 352 15.49 4.74 -4.56
CA ARG A 352 16.83 4.23 -4.86
C ARG A 352 16.80 2.70 -4.79
N PRO A 353 17.19 1.97 -5.85
CA PRO A 353 17.35 0.54 -5.77
C PRO A 353 18.33 0.18 -4.65
N ASN A 354 17.90 -0.67 -3.73
CA ASN A 354 18.67 -1.07 -2.56
C ASN A 354 18.34 -2.50 -2.16
N THR A 355 19.22 -3.14 -1.40
CA THR A 355 18.89 -4.39 -0.71
C THR A 355 17.68 -4.16 0.21
N LEU A 356 16.82 -5.18 0.37
CA LEU A 356 15.67 -5.10 1.28
C LEU A 356 16.08 -4.91 2.75
N ILE A 357 17.36 -5.12 3.07
CA ILE A 357 17.95 -4.99 4.40
C ILE A 357 19.46 -4.75 4.29
N THR A 358 19.99 -3.89 5.15
CA THR A 358 21.41 -3.56 5.23
C THR A 358 21.86 -3.56 6.69
N GLN A 359 23.00 -4.19 6.98
CA GLN A 359 23.65 -4.10 8.28
C GLN A 359 24.05 -2.65 8.58
N ALA A 360 23.61 -2.12 9.72
CA ALA A 360 23.91 -0.76 10.09
C ALA A 360 25.37 -0.64 10.55
N GLN A 361 26.07 0.40 10.08
CA GLN A 361 27.41 0.74 10.51
C GLN A 361 27.47 2.21 10.90
N TYR A 362 28.16 2.50 12.00
CA TYR A 362 28.38 3.86 12.49
C TYR A 362 29.83 4.01 12.95
N GLN A 363 30.49 5.10 12.51
CA GLN A 363 31.89 5.40 12.83
C GLN A 363 32.86 4.22 12.53
N GLY A 364 32.63 3.52 11.41
CA GLY A 364 33.48 2.41 10.94
C GLY A 364 33.31 1.09 11.71
N ARG A 365 32.26 0.97 12.53
CA ARG A 365 31.93 -0.26 13.28
C ARG A 365 30.48 -0.66 13.05
N MET A 366 30.15 -1.91 13.32
CA MET A 366 28.76 -2.37 13.37
C MET A 366 27.99 -1.56 14.41
N LEU A 367 26.86 -0.98 14.00
CA LEU A 367 25.99 -0.24 14.90
C LEU A 367 25.19 -1.24 15.74
N THR A 368 25.24 -1.06 17.05
CA THR A 368 24.65 -1.99 18.01
C THR A 368 23.90 -1.27 19.12
N PHE A 369 23.05 -1.99 19.84
CA PHE A 369 22.43 -1.50 21.06
C PHE A 369 22.44 -2.58 22.16
N PRO A 370 22.48 -2.18 23.44
CA PRO A 370 22.48 -3.12 24.54
C PRO A 370 21.06 -3.64 24.78
N VAL A 371 20.84 -4.93 24.64
CA VAL A 371 19.56 -5.55 24.98
C VAL A 371 19.37 -5.51 26.50
N ASP A 372 18.28 -4.94 26.99
CA ASP A 372 18.01 -4.84 28.42
C ASP A 372 17.13 -6.01 28.88
N GLY A 373 17.72 -6.91 29.68
CA GLY A 373 17.00 -8.07 30.24
C GLY A 373 15.78 -7.67 31.07
N ARG A 374 15.72 -6.46 31.64
CA ARG A 374 14.52 -5.96 32.35
C ARG A 374 13.29 -5.84 31.44
N TYR A 375 13.52 -5.66 30.14
CA TYR A 375 12.48 -5.57 29.12
C TYR A 375 12.26 -6.93 28.45
N THR A 376 13.33 -7.59 27.99
CA THR A 376 13.24 -8.83 27.21
C THR A 376 13.02 -10.10 28.04
N SER A 377 13.10 -10.04 29.38
CA SER A 377 12.68 -11.16 30.25
C SER A 377 11.17 -11.33 30.31
N ASP A 378 10.42 -10.28 29.95
CA ASP A 378 8.97 -10.35 29.85
C ASP A 378 8.60 -10.93 28.47
N PRO A 379 8.01 -12.13 28.41
CA PRO A 379 7.60 -12.72 27.13
C PRO A 379 6.54 -11.88 26.41
N GLU A 380 5.87 -10.94 27.09
CA GLU A 380 4.96 -10.01 26.41
C GLU A 380 5.66 -9.05 25.46
N ASN A 381 6.96 -8.82 25.64
CA ASN A 381 7.77 -7.91 24.81
C ASN A 381 8.49 -8.63 23.66
N LEU A 382 8.14 -9.89 23.40
CA LEU A 382 8.72 -10.71 22.34
C LEU A 382 7.62 -11.21 21.41
N GLN A 383 7.88 -11.16 20.11
CA GLN A 383 6.97 -11.69 19.10
C GLN A 383 7.77 -12.38 18.00
N LEU A 384 7.57 -13.70 17.88
CA LEU A 384 8.39 -14.58 17.03
C LEU A 384 9.89 -14.35 17.30
N ALA A 385 10.65 -13.92 16.28
CA ALA A 385 12.08 -13.65 16.37
C ALA A 385 12.41 -12.18 16.74
N ALA A 386 11.41 -11.30 16.93
CA ALA A 386 11.61 -9.88 17.21
C ALA A 386 11.28 -9.48 18.66
N MET A 387 11.88 -8.37 19.08
CA MET A 387 11.44 -7.61 20.26
C MET A 387 10.31 -6.66 19.84
N GLN A 388 9.18 -6.71 20.52
CA GLN A 388 8.08 -5.78 20.32
C GLN A 388 8.27 -4.53 21.18
N VAL A 389 8.16 -3.36 20.56
CA VAL A 389 8.22 -2.05 21.18
C VAL A 389 6.79 -1.57 21.40
N LEU A 390 6.33 -1.69 22.64
CA LEU A 390 4.97 -1.29 23.01
C LEU A 390 4.93 0.17 23.47
N PRO A 391 3.81 0.88 23.22
CA PRO A 391 3.59 2.21 23.77
C PRO A 391 3.70 2.22 25.31
N LEU A 392 4.28 3.26 25.90
CA LEU A 392 4.24 3.44 27.34
C LEU A 392 2.81 3.76 27.79
N GLY A 393 2.28 2.98 28.74
CA GLY A 393 0.96 3.23 29.33
C GLY A 393 -0.23 2.81 28.47
N THR A 394 -0.07 1.82 27.58
CA THR A 394 -1.17 1.25 26.79
C THR A 394 -2.34 0.87 27.71
N PRO A 395 -3.57 1.39 27.47
CA PRO A 395 -4.73 1.05 28.26
C PRO A 395 -5.01 -0.46 28.22
N ASN A 396 -5.63 -1.00 29.26
CA ASN A 396 -6.19 -2.37 29.18
C ASN A 396 -7.28 -2.41 28.09
N PRO A 397 -7.40 -3.50 27.32
CA PRO A 397 -8.51 -3.67 26.38
C PRO A 397 -9.85 -3.65 27.13
N PRO A 398 -10.97 -3.32 26.45
CA PRO A 398 -12.28 -3.47 27.05
C PRO A 398 -12.53 -4.90 27.59
N PRO A 399 -13.35 -5.07 28.63
CA PRO A 399 -13.62 -6.38 29.21
C PRO A 399 -14.09 -7.39 28.16
N GLY A 400 -13.35 -8.50 28.01
CA GLY A 400 -13.67 -9.57 27.06
C GLY A 400 -12.96 -9.48 25.70
N GLU A 401 -12.20 -8.41 25.45
CA GLU A 401 -11.32 -8.29 24.30
C GLU A 401 -9.86 -8.60 24.68
N PRO A 402 -9.13 -9.36 23.86
CA PRO A 402 -7.72 -9.63 24.12
C PRO A 402 -6.86 -8.39 23.82
N ARG A 403 -5.70 -8.28 24.47
CA ARG A 403 -4.86 -7.07 24.43
C ARG A 403 -4.45 -6.69 23.03
N TYR A 404 -4.24 -7.67 22.19
CA TYR A 404 -3.81 -7.45 20.83
C TYR A 404 -4.88 -6.76 19.95
N MET A 405 -6.15 -6.78 20.37
CA MET A 405 -7.18 -5.97 19.69
C MET A 405 -6.96 -4.49 19.96
N LEU A 406 -6.11 -4.09 20.93
CA LEU A 406 -5.68 -2.70 21.12
C LEU A 406 -5.03 -2.11 19.88
N ASP A 407 -4.40 -2.95 19.06
CA ASP A 407 -3.84 -2.52 17.79
C ASP A 407 -4.95 -1.97 16.87
N THR A 408 -6.21 -2.44 17.03
CA THR A 408 -7.37 -2.01 16.23
C THR A 408 -7.88 -0.63 16.64
N TYR A 409 -7.45 -0.18 17.82
CA TYR A 409 -7.77 1.13 18.32
C TYR A 409 -6.79 2.13 17.74
N GLN A 410 -7.32 2.98 16.87
CA GLN A 410 -6.59 4.03 16.18
C GLN A 410 -6.07 5.16 17.12
N ASP A 411 -6.13 5.01 18.44
CA ASP A 411 -5.73 6.03 19.43
C ASP A 411 -4.38 5.66 20.10
N THR A 412 -3.74 4.59 19.64
CA THR A 412 -2.49 4.07 20.22
C THR A 412 -1.28 4.82 19.68
N GLN A 413 -0.47 5.42 20.55
CA GLN A 413 0.77 6.10 20.16
C GLN A 413 1.85 5.10 19.77
N ARG A 414 2.44 5.23 18.56
CA ARG A 414 3.65 4.48 18.20
C ARG A 414 4.85 5.43 18.12
N PRO A 415 5.69 5.52 19.17
CA PRO A 415 6.79 6.47 19.21
C PRO A 415 8.07 5.97 18.51
N ALA A 416 8.14 4.69 18.16
CA ALA A 416 9.32 3.99 17.64
C ALA A 416 8.88 2.79 16.79
N PRO A 417 9.78 2.14 16.03
CA PRO A 417 9.48 0.92 15.28
C PRO A 417 8.83 -0.13 16.18
N GLU A 418 7.69 -0.70 15.76
CA GLU A 418 6.98 -1.69 16.58
C GLU A 418 7.78 -2.97 16.80
N TYR A 419 8.63 -3.35 15.84
CA TYR A 419 9.46 -4.55 15.92
C TYR A 419 10.93 -4.24 15.66
N ILE A 420 11.80 -4.79 16.50
CA ILE A 420 13.26 -4.66 16.41
C ILE A 420 13.91 -6.05 16.51
N ASN A 421 14.86 -6.34 15.61
CA ASN A 421 15.64 -7.57 15.71
C ASN A 421 16.61 -7.54 16.91
N ILE A 422 16.69 -8.67 17.62
CA ILE A 422 17.59 -8.87 18.77
C ILE A 422 18.40 -10.17 18.68
N ARG A 423 18.41 -10.84 17.53
CA ARG A 423 18.94 -12.21 17.38
C ARG A 423 20.41 -12.25 16.94
N HIS A 424 20.94 -11.18 16.37
CA HIS A 424 22.34 -11.09 15.98
C HIS A 424 23.17 -10.37 17.04
N ARG A 425 23.82 -11.14 17.93
CA ARG A 425 24.70 -10.61 18.96
C ARG A 425 26.08 -10.32 18.38
N VAL A 426 26.60 -9.10 18.58
CA VAL A 426 27.97 -8.74 18.21
C VAL A 426 28.91 -9.06 19.37
N LEU A 427 29.92 -9.89 19.11
CA LEU A 427 30.96 -10.26 20.07
C LEU A 427 32.08 -9.20 20.12
N PRO A 428 32.90 -9.14 21.20
CA PRO A 428 33.99 -8.16 21.32
C PRO A 428 35.04 -8.20 20.19
N ASN A 429 35.14 -9.32 19.48
CA ASN A 429 36.03 -9.50 18.33
C ASN A 429 35.40 -9.07 16.99
N GLY A 430 34.17 -8.53 17.00
CA GLY A 430 33.43 -8.10 15.81
C GLY A 430 32.70 -9.23 15.06
N GLN A 431 32.72 -10.47 15.56
CA GLN A 431 31.94 -11.55 14.97
C GLN A 431 30.47 -11.46 15.38
N ILE A 432 29.58 -11.87 14.48
CA ILE A 432 28.15 -12.01 14.76
C ILE A 432 27.90 -13.43 15.25
N ASP A 433 27.38 -13.54 16.47
CA ASP A 433 26.83 -14.77 17.04
C ASP A 433 25.31 -14.76 16.86
N ASN A 434 24.83 -15.60 15.94
CA ASN A 434 23.41 -15.73 15.66
C ASN A 434 22.73 -16.59 16.73
N LEU A 435 21.91 -15.94 17.56
CA LEU A 435 21.21 -16.60 18.67
C LEU A 435 20.17 -17.63 18.19
N ASN A 436 19.67 -17.53 16.95
CA ASN A 436 18.73 -18.51 16.37
C ASN A 436 19.34 -19.91 16.27
N LEU A 437 20.68 -20.02 16.21
CA LEU A 437 21.43 -21.28 16.15
C LEU A 437 21.76 -21.86 17.53
N ARG A 438 21.42 -21.15 18.61
CA ARG A 438 21.83 -21.50 19.97
C ARG A 438 20.72 -22.25 20.74
N PRO A 439 21.03 -23.37 21.42
CA PRO A 439 20.07 -24.02 22.30
C PRO A 439 19.67 -23.15 23.50
N ASP A 440 20.57 -22.31 24.01
CA ASP A 440 20.38 -21.41 25.15
C ASP A 440 19.88 -20.00 24.75
N MET A 441 19.26 -19.86 23.57
CA MET A 441 18.75 -18.60 23.01
C MET A 441 17.86 -17.83 24.00
N ASP A 442 16.84 -18.49 24.55
CA ASP A 442 15.86 -17.84 25.41
C ASP A 442 16.50 -17.35 26.72
N ASP A 443 17.42 -18.12 27.30
CA ASP A 443 18.18 -17.73 28.50
C ASP A 443 19.08 -16.52 28.23
N ILE A 444 19.66 -16.40 27.03
CA ILE A 444 20.46 -15.24 26.64
C ILE A 444 19.58 -14.00 26.50
N ILE A 445 18.43 -14.12 25.84
CA ILE A 445 17.50 -13.01 25.62
C ILE A 445 16.90 -12.52 26.95
N ALA A 446 16.46 -13.45 27.81
CA ALA A 446 15.89 -13.10 29.10
C ALA A 446 16.90 -12.42 30.03
N ARG A 447 18.17 -12.85 30.01
CA ARG A 447 19.25 -12.17 30.77
C ARG A 447 19.61 -10.82 30.17
N GLY A 448 19.49 -10.66 28.85
CA GLY A 448 19.97 -9.50 28.11
C GLY A 448 21.46 -9.23 28.34
N GLY A 449 21.87 -7.97 28.25
CA GLY A 449 23.23 -7.51 28.52
C GLY A 449 24.22 -7.76 27.39
N TYR A 450 23.74 -8.08 26.18
CA TYR A 450 24.56 -8.22 24.98
C TYR A 450 24.25 -7.11 23.97
N GLU A 451 25.18 -6.87 23.06
CA GLU A 451 25.05 -5.90 21.97
C GLU A 451 24.35 -6.56 20.77
N ALA A 452 23.12 -6.15 20.46
CA ALA A 452 22.39 -6.60 19.28
C ALA A 452 22.71 -5.70 18.08
N LEU A 453 22.90 -6.29 16.90
CA LEU A 453 23.17 -5.59 15.65
C LEU A 453 21.91 -4.87 15.13
N HIS A 454 22.07 -3.60 14.75
CA HIS A 454 21.05 -2.88 14.02
C HIS A 454 21.10 -3.18 12.52
N TYR A 455 19.92 -3.13 11.91
CA TYR A 455 19.72 -3.17 10.48
C TYR A 455 18.85 -1.99 10.07
N PHE A 456 19.01 -1.54 8.84
CA PHE A 456 18.13 -0.56 8.22
C PHE A 456 17.75 -1.02 6.81
N ASP A 457 16.76 -0.38 6.24
CA ASP A 457 16.31 -0.62 4.87
C ASP A 457 15.98 0.71 4.18
N GLY A 458 15.43 0.63 2.95
CA GLY A 458 15.06 1.79 2.16
C GLY A 458 13.65 2.31 2.39
N VAL A 459 12.91 1.84 3.41
CA VAL A 459 11.56 2.37 3.69
C VAL A 459 11.66 3.79 4.24
N GLY A 460 10.58 4.55 4.14
CA GLY A 460 10.52 5.89 4.72
C GLY A 460 9.30 6.67 4.26
N ASP A 461 9.16 7.88 4.78
CA ASP A 461 8.12 8.83 4.39
C ASP A 461 8.69 10.20 4.08
N GLY A 462 7.88 11.07 3.50
CA GLY A 462 8.35 12.38 3.08
C GLY A 462 7.29 13.19 2.36
N TRP A 463 7.76 14.12 1.53
CA TRP A 463 6.90 15.02 0.81
C TRP A 463 7.44 15.43 -0.56
N VAL A 464 6.53 15.89 -1.42
CA VAL A 464 6.83 16.58 -2.68
C VAL A 464 6.07 17.90 -2.70
N GLU A 465 6.76 19.02 -2.88
CA GLU A 465 6.20 20.38 -2.90
C GLU A 465 6.56 21.07 -4.22
N VAL A 466 5.76 22.06 -4.61
CA VAL A 466 6.03 22.91 -5.77
C VAL A 466 6.66 24.23 -5.37
N ASP A 467 7.69 24.64 -6.11
CA ASP A 467 8.20 26.00 -6.15
C ASP A 467 7.84 26.63 -7.50
N CYS A 468 7.10 27.74 -7.46
CA CYS A 468 6.72 28.54 -8.61
C CYS A 468 6.68 30.02 -8.23
N PRO A 469 7.81 30.74 -8.35
CA PRO A 469 7.94 32.12 -7.89
C PRO A 469 6.91 33.09 -8.48
N GLN A 470 6.47 32.84 -9.71
CA GLN A 470 5.50 33.66 -10.43
C GLN A 470 4.09 33.60 -9.79
N LEU A 471 3.78 32.55 -9.04
CA LEU A 471 2.48 32.32 -8.41
C LEU A 471 2.52 32.32 -6.88
N ALA A 472 3.70 32.19 -6.25
CA ALA A 472 3.85 32.04 -4.81
C ALA A 472 3.11 33.09 -3.97
N ASP A 473 3.18 34.36 -4.35
CA ASP A 473 2.51 35.48 -3.66
C ASP A 473 1.09 35.76 -4.21
N ARG A 474 0.56 34.89 -5.07
CA ARG A 474 -0.75 35.07 -5.74
C ARG A 474 -1.76 33.98 -5.40
N VAL A 475 -1.41 33.02 -4.57
CA VAL A 475 -2.28 31.97 -4.03
C VAL A 475 -2.37 32.10 -2.51
N ASP A 476 -3.42 31.53 -1.92
CA ASP A 476 -3.67 31.57 -0.48
C ASP A 476 -2.83 30.53 0.29
N ALA A 477 -2.45 29.44 -0.39
CA ALA A 477 -1.70 28.35 0.22
C ALA A 477 -0.79 27.62 -0.79
N ILE A 478 0.27 27.02 -0.25
CA ILE A 478 1.12 26.04 -0.93
C ILE A 478 1.06 24.78 -0.08
N HIS A 479 0.62 23.67 -0.68
CA HIS A 479 0.50 22.38 0.01
C HIS A 479 1.34 21.29 -0.66
N PRO A 480 2.24 20.65 0.09
CA PRO A 480 2.94 19.48 -0.39
C PRO A 480 2.01 18.26 -0.47
N ALA A 481 2.37 17.31 -1.32
CA ALA A 481 1.90 15.94 -1.24
C ALA A 481 2.73 15.16 -0.21
N TYR A 482 2.11 14.25 0.52
CA TYR A 482 2.78 13.23 1.32
C TYR A 482 3.21 12.07 0.40
N CYS A 483 4.35 11.45 0.70
CA CYS A 483 4.78 10.26 -0.02
C CYS A 483 5.39 9.22 0.91
N THR A 484 5.28 7.95 0.52
CA THR A 484 5.89 6.83 1.24
C THR A 484 6.71 5.96 0.31
N VAL A 485 7.74 5.32 0.88
CA VAL A 485 8.49 4.23 0.28
C VAL A 485 8.21 2.98 1.14
N GLY A 486 7.38 2.06 0.64
CA GLY A 486 7.04 0.81 1.31
C GLY A 486 7.80 -0.40 0.73
N LEU A 487 7.68 -1.57 1.38
CA LEU A 487 8.16 -2.85 0.85
C LEU A 487 7.52 -3.22 -0.49
N PRO A 488 8.13 -4.13 -1.28
CA PRO A 488 7.56 -4.64 -2.52
C PRO A 488 6.13 -5.18 -2.36
N ASP A 489 5.34 -5.11 -3.43
CA ASP A 489 4.01 -5.72 -3.49
C ASP A 489 4.09 -7.22 -3.81
N PHE A 490 3.64 -8.07 -2.88
CA PHE A 490 3.55 -9.52 -3.12
C PHE A 490 2.26 -9.94 -3.86
N PHE A 491 1.24 -9.07 -3.89
CA PHE A 491 0.03 -9.20 -4.73
C PHE A 491 -0.18 -7.95 -5.60
N PRO A 492 0.54 -7.81 -6.72
CA PRO A 492 0.42 -6.63 -7.58
C PRO A 492 -0.95 -6.48 -8.28
N LYS A 493 -1.73 -7.58 -8.39
CA LYS A 493 -3.04 -7.63 -9.07
C LYS A 493 -4.26 -7.59 -8.12
N VAL A 494 -4.03 -7.44 -6.82
CA VAL A 494 -5.09 -7.36 -5.80
C VAL A 494 -4.99 -5.99 -5.13
N THR A 495 -6.06 -5.20 -5.10
CA THR A 495 -6.05 -3.91 -4.41
C THR A 495 -6.80 -4.00 -3.09
N GLN A 496 -6.33 -3.23 -2.10
CA GLN A 496 -7.03 -3.15 -0.80
C GLN A 496 -8.48 -2.67 -0.96
N ARG A 497 -8.69 -1.66 -1.82
CA ARG A 497 -10.04 -1.15 -2.15
C ARG A 497 -10.96 -2.21 -2.73
N ASP A 498 -10.50 -3.04 -3.67
CA ASP A 498 -11.37 -4.07 -4.25
C ASP A 498 -11.85 -5.06 -3.18
N LEU A 499 -10.95 -5.48 -2.29
CA LEU A 499 -11.30 -6.35 -1.16
C LEU A 499 -12.29 -5.67 -0.21
N MET A 500 -12.07 -4.39 0.09
CA MET A 500 -12.96 -3.58 0.93
C MET A 500 -14.37 -3.44 0.35
N VAL A 501 -14.48 -3.08 -0.94
CA VAL A 501 -15.76 -2.89 -1.62
C VAL A 501 -16.48 -4.23 -1.74
N TRP A 502 -15.76 -5.30 -2.09
CA TRP A 502 -16.29 -6.66 -2.12
C TRP A 502 -16.81 -7.10 -0.74
N TRP A 503 -16.03 -6.91 0.32
CA TRP A 503 -16.41 -7.22 1.69
C TRP A 503 -17.70 -6.52 2.12
N ARG A 504 -17.82 -5.22 1.83
CA ARG A 504 -19.01 -4.43 2.19
C ARG A 504 -20.25 -4.80 1.40
N THR A 505 -20.10 -5.13 0.11
CA THR A 505 -21.22 -5.16 -0.83
C THR A 505 -21.60 -6.55 -1.34
N LYS A 506 -20.70 -7.53 -1.24
CA LYS A 506 -20.87 -8.87 -1.81
C LYS A 506 -20.72 -10.00 -0.79
N VAL A 507 -19.95 -9.81 0.29
CA VAL A 507 -19.87 -10.83 1.35
C VAL A 507 -21.18 -10.89 2.13
N PRO A 508 -21.81 -12.06 2.28
CA PRO A 508 -23.06 -12.22 3.04
C PRO A 508 -22.90 -11.77 4.49
N GLU A 509 -23.86 -11.00 4.99
CA GLU A 509 -23.87 -10.47 6.35
C GLU A 509 -23.58 -11.51 7.44
N PRO A 510 -24.14 -12.75 7.38
CA PRO A 510 -23.91 -13.74 8.43
C PRO A 510 -22.45 -14.14 8.65
N ILE A 511 -21.59 -14.02 7.63
CA ILE A 511 -20.16 -14.44 7.69
C ILE A 511 -19.20 -13.26 7.54
N ARG A 512 -19.73 -12.03 7.45
CA ARG A 512 -18.96 -10.85 7.06
C ARG A 512 -17.97 -10.39 8.13
N ASP A 513 -18.42 -10.32 9.37
CA ASP A 513 -17.68 -9.62 10.44
C ASP A 513 -16.47 -10.41 10.95
N ALA A 514 -16.51 -11.75 10.88
CA ALA A 514 -15.41 -12.61 11.31
C ALA A 514 -14.69 -13.28 10.13
N LEU A 515 -14.85 -12.74 8.92
CA LEU A 515 -14.08 -13.15 7.75
C LEU A 515 -12.60 -12.76 7.91
N TRP A 516 -12.36 -11.55 8.41
CA TRP A 516 -11.05 -11.08 8.84
C TRP A 516 -11.08 -10.64 10.29
N ALA A 517 -9.95 -10.76 10.96
CA ALA A 517 -9.78 -10.17 12.28
C ALA A 517 -9.82 -8.65 12.25
N ILE A 518 -9.33 -8.05 11.16
CA ILE A 518 -9.40 -6.62 10.90
C ILE A 518 -10.07 -6.39 9.57
N GLN A 519 -10.96 -5.41 9.54
CA GLN A 519 -11.66 -5.03 8.32
C GLN A 519 -10.64 -4.59 7.27
N PRO A 520 -10.77 -5.03 6.01
CA PRO A 520 -9.81 -4.76 4.96
C PRO A 520 -9.95 -3.33 4.41
N LEU A 521 -9.93 -2.31 5.25
CA LEU A 521 -10.05 -0.91 4.85
C LEU A 521 -8.86 -0.46 4.01
N ALA A 522 -9.06 0.48 3.10
CA ALA A 522 -8.00 1.11 2.31
C ALA A 522 -7.48 2.40 2.97
N LEU A 523 -6.22 2.78 2.72
CA LEU A 523 -5.62 4.01 3.26
C LEU A 523 -6.41 5.26 2.86
N SER A 524 -7.01 5.25 1.67
CA SER A 524 -7.89 6.31 1.17
C SER A 524 -9.15 6.53 2.03
N GLN A 525 -9.44 5.67 3.03
CA GLN A 525 -10.57 5.78 3.95
C GLN A 525 -10.22 6.11 5.41
N THR A 526 -8.98 6.49 5.70
CA THR A 526 -8.55 6.69 7.10
C THR A 526 -8.75 8.12 7.63
N ARG A 527 -8.89 9.11 6.74
CA ARG A 527 -9.03 10.56 7.07
C ARG A 527 -8.06 10.99 8.17
N ILE A 528 -6.76 10.86 7.89
CA ILE A 528 -5.67 11.18 8.80
C ILE A 528 -4.73 12.22 8.20
N ALA A 529 -4.04 12.98 9.04
CA ALA A 529 -3.01 13.92 8.61
C ALA A 529 -1.73 13.23 8.13
N GLY A 530 -0.96 13.93 7.29
CA GLY A 530 0.42 13.56 6.96
C GLY A 530 1.34 13.63 8.18
N ASN A 531 2.53 13.04 8.08
CA ASN A 531 3.46 12.98 9.20
C ASN A 531 3.89 14.38 9.67
N ILE A 532 3.38 14.81 10.83
CA ILE A 532 3.62 16.16 11.37
C ILE A 532 5.05 16.36 11.89
N THR A 533 5.83 15.29 12.02
CA THR A 533 7.22 15.34 12.47
C THR A 533 8.18 15.68 11.32
N LEU A 534 7.72 15.61 10.07
CA LEU A 534 8.51 15.99 8.92
C LEU A 534 8.74 17.52 8.89
N PRO A 535 9.93 17.99 8.47
CA PRO A 535 10.28 19.42 8.49
C PRO A 535 9.34 20.35 7.71
N VAL A 536 8.62 19.83 6.69
CA VAL A 536 7.64 20.61 5.92
C VAL A 536 6.45 21.10 6.76
N GLY A 537 6.17 20.43 7.88
CA GLY A 537 5.14 20.83 8.85
C GLY A 537 3.72 20.56 8.36
N PHE A 538 3.39 19.31 8.06
CA PHE A 538 2.01 18.89 7.83
C PHE A 538 1.10 19.31 9.00
N SER A 539 -0.15 19.66 8.70
CA SER A 539 -1.13 20.09 9.70
C SER A 539 -1.98 18.91 10.18
N LEU A 540 -2.23 18.83 11.49
CA LEU A 540 -3.17 17.88 12.07
C LEU A 540 -4.63 18.09 11.62
N ASP A 541 -4.96 19.30 11.16
CA ASP A 541 -6.29 19.61 10.64
C ASP A 541 -6.45 19.17 9.18
N ASP A 542 -5.36 18.81 8.51
CA ASP A 542 -5.32 18.43 7.10
C ASP A 542 -5.50 16.92 6.89
N THR A 543 -6.66 16.42 7.31
CA THR A 543 -6.95 14.98 7.41
C THR A 543 -7.38 14.33 6.10
N THR A 544 -7.55 15.09 5.02
CA THR A 544 -8.03 14.56 3.73
C THR A 544 -6.89 14.21 2.77
N ILE A 545 -5.64 14.21 3.23
CA ILE A 545 -4.45 14.04 2.38
C ILE A 545 -4.39 12.70 1.65
N THR A 546 -4.98 11.65 2.23
CA THR A 546 -5.05 10.29 1.64
C THR A 546 -6.27 10.11 0.73
N ALA A 547 -7.23 11.03 0.73
CA ALA A 547 -8.42 10.92 -0.10
C ALA A 547 -8.06 10.97 -1.60
N ILE A 548 -8.88 10.30 -2.41
CA ILE A 548 -8.79 10.34 -3.87
C ILE A 548 -9.97 11.15 -4.39
N VAL A 549 -9.68 12.17 -5.20
CA VAL A 549 -10.63 13.12 -5.79
C VAL A 549 -10.42 13.22 -7.30
N THR A 550 -11.35 13.84 -8.01
CA THR A 550 -11.19 14.24 -9.42
C THR A 550 -11.16 15.76 -9.54
N GLN A 551 -11.08 16.27 -10.77
CA GLN A 551 -11.51 17.64 -11.04
C GLN A 551 -13.02 17.78 -10.85
N PRO A 552 -13.54 19.01 -10.63
CA PRO A 552 -14.98 19.22 -10.54
C PRO A 552 -15.67 18.81 -11.86
N THR A 553 -16.58 17.84 -11.78
CA THR A 553 -17.39 17.38 -12.91
C THR A 553 -18.78 18.01 -12.89
N GLU A 554 -19.39 18.12 -14.07
CA GLU A 554 -20.81 18.47 -14.19
C GLU A 554 -21.68 17.23 -13.86
N ALA A 555 -23.00 17.43 -13.79
CA ALA A 555 -24.01 16.51 -13.26
C ALA A 555 -23.89 15.03 -13.67
N ALA A 556 -24.60 14.18 -12.93
CA ALA A 556 -24.59 12.72 -13.08
C ALA A 556 -24.71 12.25 -14.55
N GLN A 557 -23.71 11.51 -15.00
CA GLN A 557 -23.67 10.83 -16.29
C GLN A 557 -23.97 9.33 -16.12
N THR A 558 -24.45 8.70 -17.18
CA THR A 558 -24.60 7.23 -17.27
C THR A 558 -23.25 6.54 -17.04
N SER A 559 -23.23 5.52 -16.19
CA SER A 559 -22.03 4.70 -15.99
C SER A 559 -21.67 3.92 -17.25
N GLN A 560 -20.40 3.91 -17.57
CA GLN A 560 -19.75 3.26 -18.69
C GLN A 560 -18.84 2.15 -18.18
N GLN A 561 -18.41 1.27 -19.06
CA GLN A 561 -17.57 0.12 -18.70
C GLN A 561 -16.42 -0.01 -19.70
N PRO A 562 -15.22 -0.39 -19.24
CA PRO A 562 -14.13 -0.71 -20.14
C PRO A 562 -14.53 -1.90 -21.03
N ASN A 563 -14.21 -1.82 -22.32
CA ASN A 563 -14.48 -2.86 -23.32
C ASN A 563 -13.20 -3.38 -24.00
N GLY A 564 -12.03 -2.95 -23.53
CA GLY A 564 -10.73 -3.51 -23.89
C GLY A 564 -10.22 -4.48 -22.82
N PRO A 565 -9.06 -5.14 -23.04
CA PRO A 565 -8.43 -5.97 -22.01
C PRO A 565 -8.09 -5.09 -20.81
N TRP A 566 -8.73 -5.39 -19.68
CA TRP A 566 -8.54 -4.66 -18.44
C TRP A 566 -8.22 -5.65 -17.33
N THR A 567 -7.14 -5.35 -16.61
CA THR A 567 -6.75 -6.05 -15.39
C THR A 567 -6.46 -5.02 -14.32
N VAL A 568 -6.95 -5.24 -13.12
CA VAL A 568 -6.57 -4.42 -11.97
C VAL A 568 -5.07 -4.55 -11.73
N GLN A 569 -4.41 -3.40 -11.55
CA GLN A 569 -3.01 -3.30 -11.14
C GLN A 569 -2.93 -2.24 -10.04
N LYS A 570 -2.06 -2.44 -9.05
CA LYS A 570 -1.75 -1.38 -8.08
C LYS A 570 -1.08 -0.21 -8.78
N THR A 571 -1.58 1.00 -8.52
CA THR A 571 -1.14 2.24 -9.18
C THR A 571 -0.30 3.14 -8.28
N GLY A 572 -0.06 2.75 -7.03
CA GLY A 572 0.63 3.59 -6.03
C GLY A 572 -0.24 4.74 -5.49
N LEU A 573 -1.56 4.62 -5.59
CA LEU A 573 -2.53 5.48 -4.90
C LEU A 573 -3.00 4.83 -3.57
N PRO A 574 -3.53 5.63 -2.61
CA PRO A 574 -3.94 5.14 -1.29
C PRO A 574 -5.09 4.12 -1.27
N ASP A 575 -5.81 3.93 -2.38
CA ASP A 575 -6.82 2.87 -2.52
C ASP A 575 -6.19 1.48 -2.71
N GLY A 576 -4.99 1.42 -3.28
CA GLY A 576 -4.23 0.19 -3.45
C GLY A 576 -3.60 -0.35 -2.16
N SER A 577 -3.55 0.47 -1.11
CA SER A 577 -2.80 0.21 0.13
C SER A 577 -3.72 -0.02 1.33
N PRO A 578 -3.33 -0.92 2.26
CA PRO A 578 -3.91 -1.06 3.58
C PRO A 578 -4.26 0.24 4.27
N GLY A 579 -5.40 0.24 4.96
CA GLY A 579 -5.76 1.27 5.92
C GLY A 579 -4.73 1.41 7.04
N LEU A 580 -5.02 2.32 7.96
CA LEU A 580 -4.21 2.47 9.16
C LEU A 580 -4.69 1.55 10.25
N PHE A 581 -3.78 0.69 10.64
CA PHE A 581 -3.86 -0.21 11.76
C PHE A 581 -2.43 -0.74 12.00
N ASP A 582 -2.13 -1.29 13.18
CA ASP A 582 -0.75 -1.51 13.62
C ASP A 582 -0.43 -3.02 13.72
N PRO A 583 0.77 -3.46 13.29
CA PRO A 583 1.76 -2.70 12.52
C PRO A 583 1.23 -2.33 11.14
N GLY A 584 1.56 -1.12 10.67
CA GLY A 584 1.22 -0.65 9.33
C GLY A 584 1.99 -1.38 8.23
N TRP A 585 1.58 -1.22 6.96
CA TRP A 585 2.38 -1.68 5.80
C TRP A 585 3.10 -0.54 5.06
N GLU A 586 2.36 0.46 4.59
CA GLU A 586 2.95 1.67 3.98
C GLU A 586 3.28 2.75 5.01
N THR A 587 2.55 2.76 6.13
CA THR A 587 2.69 3.72 7.22
C THR A 587 2.02 3.16 8.47
N SER A 588 2.54 3.48 9.64
CA SER A 588 1.84 3.33 10.92
C SER A 588 1.26 4.69 11.34
N GLN A 589 0.94 4.89 12.61
CA GLN A 589 0.29 6.08 13.15
C GLN A 589 1.03 6.66 14.36
N GLY A 590 1.05 7.98 14.44
CA GLY A 590 1.34 8.73 15.65
C GLY A 590 0.08 9.42 16.17
N VAL A 591 0.07 9.71 17.45
CA VAL A 591 -1.01 10.50 18.09
C VAL A 591 -0.46 11.78 18.68
N TYR A 592 -1.28 12.82 18.67
CA TYR A 592 -0.96 14.13 19.21
C TYR A 592 -2.07 14.61 20.13
N TYR A 593 -1.69 14.98 21.35
CA TYR A 593 -2.61 15.47 22.37
C TYR A 593 -1.91 16.51 23.26
N ASN A 594 -2.24 17.78 23.06
CA ASN A 594 -1.68 18.90 23.85
C ASN A 594 -2.77 19.83 24.44
N ASP A 595 -4.03 19.63 24.06
CA ASP A 595 -5.18 20.40 24.54
C ASP A 595 -6.24 19.42 25.09
N PRO A 596 -6.50 19.42 26.40
CA PRO A 596 -7.48 18.54 27.00
C PRO A 596 -8.91 18.69 26.45
N ASN A 597 -9.22 19.82 25.81
CA ASN A 597 -10.54 20.10 25.25
C ASN A 597 -10.69 19.65 23.79
N ARG A 598 -9.62 19.15 23.16
CA ARG A 598 -9.64 18.61 21.80
C ARG A 598 -9.63 17.08 21.84
N PRO A 599 -10.33 16.41 20.90
CA PRO A 599 -10.17 14.98 20.73
C PRO A 599 -8.72 14.66 20.34
N LEU A 600 -8.27 13.45 20.68
CA LEU A 600 -6.97 12.93 20.25
C LEU A 600 -6.85 13.04 18.72
N GLN A 601 -5.76 13.66 18.26
CA GLN A 601 -5.49 13.86 16.84
C GLN A 601 -4.45 12.84 16.37
N LYS A 602 -4.53 12.44 15.10
CA LYS A 602 -3.74 11.34 14.54
C LYS A 602 -3.00 11.81 13.30
N PHE A 603 -1.83 11.23 13.08
CA PHE A 603 -1.03 11.47 11.87
C PHE A 603 -0.34 10.18 11.42
N MET A 604 -0.07 10.06 10.12
CA MET A 604 0.73 8.97 9.57
C MET A 604 2.17 9.03 10.08
N ALA A 605 2.79 7.90 10.39
CA ALA A 605 4.17 7.84 10.89
C ALA A 605 4.92 6.65 10.27
N GLY A 606 5.83 6.92 9.32
CA GLY A 606 6.68 5.89 8.72
C GLY A 606 7.68 5.26 9.69
N TYR A 607 8.18 6.03 10.67
CA TYR A 607 9.17 5.58 11.65
C TYR A 607 8.66 4.54 12.66
N ALA A 608 7.34 4.29 12.69
CA ALA A 608 6.71 3.33 13.58
C ALA A 608 6.54 1.93 12.97
N LEU A 609 6.84 1.78 11.67
CA LEU A 609 6.96 0.48 11.02
C LEU A 609 8.16 -0.31 11.60
N GLY A 610 8.15 -1.65 11.51
CA GLY A 610 9.27 -2.46 11.99
C GLY A 610 10.63 -2.10 11.38
N SER A 611 11.71 -2.36 12.13
CA SER A 611 13.08 -2.06 11.71
C SER A 611 14.00 -3.27 11.94
N PRO A 612 14.46 -3.94 10.86
CA PRO A 612 14.11 -3.71 9.46
C PRO A 612 12.70 -4.22 9.15
N PHE A 613 12.01 -3.59 8.19
CA PHE A 613 10.59 -3.81 7.93
C PHE A 613 10.28 -5.24 7.39
N ILE A 614 11.27 -5.93 6.84
CA ILE A 614 11.12 -7.32 6.37
C ILE A 614 10.70 -8.29 7.49
N GLU A 615 11.12 -8.05 8.74
CA GLU A 615 10.73 -8.89 9.88
C GLU A 615 9.27 -8.65 10.29
N ASP A 616 8.77 -7.42 10.10
CA ASP A 616 7.37 -7.06 10.27
C ASP A 616 6.49 -7.70 9.18
N ALA A 617 6.99 -7.79 7.95
CA ALA A 617 6.32 -8.50 6.87
C ALA A 617 6.06 -9.98 7.19
N LYS A 618 6.97 -10.65 7.90
CA LYS A 618 6.75 -12.01 8.44
C LYS A 618 5.53 -12.06 9.35
N LEU A 619 5.44 -11.12 10.28
CA LEU A 619 4.35 -11.06 11.26
C LEU A 619 3.03 -10.84 10.55
N CYS A 620 2.95 -9.84 9.67
CA CYS A 620 1.77 -9.58 8.86
C CYS A 620 1.33 -10.80 8.04
N ALA A 621 2.29 -11.55 7.49
CA ALA A 621 2.01 -12.73 6.68
C ALA A 621 1.56 -13.93 7.53
N ALA A 622 2.21 -14.16 8.69
CA ALA A 622 1.90 -15.24 9.62
C ALA A 622 0.52 -15.07 10.27
N LEU A 623 -0.06 -13.87 10.25
CA LEU A 623 -1.33 -13.53 10.88
C LEU A 623 -2.48 -13.44 9.87
N GLY A 624 -2.72 -14.49 9.09
CA GLY A 624 -3.91 -14.61 8.25
C GLY A 624 -3.99 -13.60 7.10
N ALA A 625 -2.84 -13.19 6.54
CA ALA A 625 -2.75 -12.01 5.68
C ALA A 625 -3.37 -10.78 6.34
N TYR A 626 -2.75 -10.36 7.46
CA TYR A 626 -3.15 -9.21 8.28
C TYR A 626 -3.55 -8.00 7.44
N TRP A 627 -2.80 -7.80 6.35
CA TRP A 627 -3.07 -6.84 5.29
C TRP A 627 -3.35 -7.53 3.97
N PRO A 628 -4.61 -7.91 3.69
CA PRO A 628 -4.91 -8.86 2.62
C PRO A 628 -4.64 -8.30 1.21
N GLY A 629 -4.54 -6.97 1.06
CA GLY A 629 -4.13 -6.36 -0.21
C GLY A 629 -2.64 -6.50 -0.52
N VAL A 630 -1.77 -6.78 0.46
CA VAL A 630 -0.29 -6.70 0.30
C VAL A 630 0.48 -7.88 0.89
N ALA A 631 0.02 -8.46 2.00
CA ALA A 631 0.70 -9.51 2.75
C ALA A 631 0.21 -10.92 2.34
N PRO A 632 1.10 -11.85 1.97
CA PRO A 632 0.76 -13.25 1.74
C PRO A 632 0.22 -13.95 2.99
N ASP A 633 -0.81 -14.79 2.88
CA ASP A 633 -1.31 -15.58 4.02
C ASP A 633 -0.40 -16.81 4.25
N SER A 634 0.70 -16.59 4.95
CA SER A 634 1.66 -17.62 5.33
C SER A 634 1.34 -18.26 6.68
N THR A 635 0.13 -18.10 7.19
CA THR A 635 -0.35 -18.75 8.43
C THR A 635 0.00 -20.24 8.46
N ARG A 636 -0.12 -20.89 7.30
CA ARG A 636 0.13 -22.33 7.13
C ARG A 636 1.59 -22.71 7.34
N THR A 637 2.54 -21.80 7.17
CA THR A 637 3.98 -22.04 7.28
C THR A 637 4.44 -22.21 8.73
N PHE A 638 3.72 -21.61 9.68
CA PHE A 638 4.08 -21.59 11.09
C PHE A 638 3.10 -22.40 11.95
N VAL A 639 3.54 -22.76 13.16
CA VAL A 639 2.69 -23.45 14.14
C VAL A 639 1.40 -22.67 14.43
N PRO A 640 0.29 -23.37 14.70
CA PRO A 640 -1.00 -22.71 14.89
C PRO A 640 -1.17 -22.00 16.25
N ASP A 641 -0.45 -22.42 17.32
CA ASP A 641 -0.46 -21.74 18.63
C ASP A 641 0.40 -20.46 18.59
N LYS A 642 -0.08 -19.45 17.87
CA LYS A 642 0.59 -18.14 17.81
C LYS A 642 0.26 -17.37 19.08
N ARG A 643 1.29 -16.98 19.83
CA ARG A 643 1.14 -16.19 21.06
C ARG A 643 1.73 -14.81 20.88
N ILE A 644 0.99 -13.79 21.31
CA ILE A 644 1.40 -12.38 21.33
C ILE A 644 1.07 -11.84 22.71
N GLY A 645 2.01 -11.19 23.39
CA GLY A 645 1.75 -10.70 24.74
C GLY A 645 1.46 -11.84 25.74
N GLY A 646 1.98 -13.05 25.50
CA GLY A 646 1.63 -14.25 26.28
C GLY A 646 0.20 -14.79 26.07
N GLU A 647 -0.64 -14.10 25.28
CA GLU A 647 -2.02 -14.49 24.96
C GLU A 647 -2.09 -15.24 23.62
N PHE A 648 -3.03 -16.18 23.50
CA PHE A 648 -3.29 -16.85 22.22
C PHE A 648 -3.89 -15.84 21.24
N TYR A 649 -3.27 -15.76 20.06
CA TYR A 649 -3.60 -14.88 18.96
C TYR A 649 -4.25 -15.69 17.82
N PRO A 650 -5.58 -15.85 17.81
CA PRO A 650 -6.30 -16.80 16.97
C PRO A 650 -6.49 -16.29 15.54
N TYR A 651 -5.42 -16.24 14.75
CA TYR A 651 -5.53 -15.84 13.35
C TYR A 651 -5.53 -17.09 12.48
N PRO A 652 -6.73 -17.51 11.99
CA PRO A 652 -6.85 -18.64 11.09
C PRO A 652 -6.23 -18.32 9.73
N THR A 653 -6.08 -19.36 8.89
CA THR A 653 -5.89 -19.17 7.46
C THR A 653 -7.17 -18.55 6.87
N ILE A 654 -7.05 -17.44 6.15
CA ILE A 654 -8.17 -16.72 5.54
C ILE A 654 -8.09 -16.83 4.02
N ALA A 655 -6.94 -16.47 3.44
CA ALA A 655 -6.71 -16.44 2.01
C ALA A 655 -5.53 -17.37 1.65
N PRO A 656 -5.71 -18.71 1.75
CA PRO A 656 -4.60 -19.65 1.72
C PRO A 656 -3.69 -19.48 0.50
N LEU A 657 -2.38 -19.38 0.77
CA LEU A 657 -1.38 -19.71 -0.24
C LEU A 657 -1.47 -21.20 -0.59
N THR A 658 -1.15 -21.58 -1.82
CA THR A 658 -1.09 -22.99 -2.27
C THR A 658 0.14 -23.71 -1.73
N ASP A 659 0.13 -25.04 -1.79
CA ASP A 659 1.28 -25.87 -1.39
C ASP A 659 2.56 -25.50 -2.16
N GLN A 660 2.46 -25.06 -3.41
CA GLN A 660 3.60 -24.56 -4.20
C GLN A 660 4.05 -23.18 -3.73
N GLU A 661 3.10 -22.27 -3.45
CA GLU A 661 3.39 -20.90 -2.98
C GLU A 661 4.07 -20.86 -1.60
N ILE A 662 3.87 -21.88 -0.74
CA ILE A 662 4.60 -22.03 0.54
C ILE A 662 5.72 -23.09 0.49
N GLY A 663 6.02 -23.66 -0.69
CA GLY A 663 7.08 -24.66 -0.83
C GLY A 663 6.86 -25.97 -0.05
N SER A 664 5.61 -26.34 0.25
CA SER A 664 5.25 -27.69 0.74
C SER A 664 5.20 -28.72 -0.40
N ALA A 665 4.96 -28.27 -1.63
CA ALA A 665 5.00 -29.08 -2.84
C ALA A 665 5.97 -28.47 -3.87
N PRO A 666 6.64 -29.30 -4.69
CA PRO A 666 7.49 -28.80 -5.75
C PRO A 666 6.68 -28.23 -6.92
N LEU A 667 7.33 -27.38 -7.71
CA LEU A 667 6.89 -27.00 -9.06
C LEU A 667 7.05 -28.17 -10.04
N GLU A 668 6.56 -28.01 -11.26
CA GLU A 668 6.64 -29.03 -12.31
C GLU A 668 8.09 -29.46 -12.63
N ASP A 669 9.05 -28.56 -12.44
CA ASP A 669 10.49 -28.82 -12.64
C ASP A 669 11.18 -29.47 -11.43
N GLY A 670 10.44 -29.75 -10.35
CA GLY A 670 10.95 -30.33 -9.11
C GLY A 670 11.54 -29.32 -8.12
N SER A 671 11.63 -28.04 -8.49
CA SER A 671 12.12 -26.98 -7.60
C SER A 671 11.07 -26.58 -6.56
N TYR A 672 11.51 -25.96 -5.47
CA TYR A 672 10.64 -25.36 -4.46
C TYR A 672 10.82 -23.85 -4.49
N LEU A 673 9.71 -23.12 -4.49
CA LEU A 673 9.71 -21.66 -4.57
C LEU A 673 8.75 -21.06 -3.52
N PRO A 674 9.00 -21.28 -2.21
CA PRO A 674 8.26 -20.61 -1.16
C PRO A 674 8.42 -19.10 -1.29
N TRP A 675 7.34 -18.34 -1.11
CA TRP A 675 7.34 -16.89 -1.26
C TRP A 675 8.34 -16.16 -0.35
N ASP A 676 8.68 -16.71 0.81
CA ASP A 676 9.57 -16.13 1.82
C ASP A 676 10.86 -16.93 2.03
N GLY A 677 11.04 -18.06 1.34
CA GLY A 677 12.13 -19.00 1.59
C GLY A 677 11.84 -20.06 2.65
N VAL A 678 10.74 -19.95 3.42
CA VAL A 678 10.40 -20.90 4.49
C VAL A 678 9.47 -21.96 3.92
N ARG A 679 9.85 -23.23 4.04
CA ARG A 679 8.99 -24.32 3.58
C ARG A 679 7.84 -24.56 4.56
N GLY A 680 6.65 -24.76 4.00
CA GLY A 680 5.48 -25.13 4.76
C GLY A 680 5.56 -26.51 5.42
N PRO A 681 4.53 -26.87 6.20
CA PRO A 681 4.54 -28.00 7.11
C PRO A 681 4.61 -29.35 6.38
N THR A 682 5.11 -30.36 7.10
CA THR A 682 5.15 -31.74 6.62
C THR A 682 4.54 -32.69 7.64
N LEU A 683 3.69 -33.61 7.16
CA LEU A 683 3.14 -34.67 8.00
C LEU A 683 4.23 -35.72 8.28
N ARG A 684 4.46 -36.04 9.55
CA ARG A 684 5.40 -37.10 9.98
C ARG A 684 4.65 -38.18 10.74
N ALA A 685 5.04 -39.42 10.51
CA ALA A 685 4.63 -40.53 11.37
C ALA A 685 5.50 -40.50 12.65
N ALA A 686 4.91 -40.20 13.81
CA ALA A 686 5.61 -40.23 15.10
C ALA A 686 4.89 -41.17 16.08
N GLY A 687 5.35 -42.42 16.19
CA GLY A 687 4.73 -43.40 17.09
C GLY A 687 3.29 -43.75 16.68
N SER A 688 2.34 -43.69 17.62
CA SER A 688 0.95 -44.11 17.42
C SER A 688 0.01 -43.02 16.88
N ALA A 689 0.42 -41.76 16.81
CA ALA A 689 -0.38 -40.65 16.31
C ALA A 689 0.42 -39.80 15.30
N PRO A 690 -0.18 -39.33 14.20
CA PRO A 690 0.52 -38.45 13.28
C PRO A 690 0.81 -37.09 13.93
N VAL A 691 1.98 -36.53 13.63
CA VAL A 691 2.36 -35.17 14.01
C VAL A 691 2.68 -34.36 12.75
N VAL A 692 2.52 -33.05 12.82
CA VAL A 692 2.91 -32.13 11.75
C VAL A 692 4.16 -31.39 12.19
N ALA A 693 5.19 -31.41 11.36
CA ALA A 693 6.43 -30.69 11.58
C ALA A 693 6.38 -29.33 10.88
N TYR A 694 6.62 -28.28 11.67
CA TYR A 694 6.71 -26.88 11.24
C TYR A 694 8.12 -26.34 11.47
N ALA A 695 8.50 -25.32 10.71
CA ALA A 695 9.62 -24.49 11.10
C ALA A 695 9.31 -23.80 12.44
N ASN A 696 10.27 -23.79 13.36
CA ASN A 696 10.15 -23.13 14.64
C ASN A 696 10.13 -21.60 14.43
N ALA A 697 8.94 -21.00 14.52
CA ALA A 697 8.73 -19.59 14.21
C ALA A 697 9.57 -18.62 15.09
N ASN A 698 9.97 -19.05 16.29
CA ASN A 698 10.84 -18.26 17.18
C ASN A 698 12.31 -18.25 16.74
N ARG A 699 12.69 -19.11 15.79
CA ARG A 699 14.05 -19.24 15.23
C ARG A 699 14.12 -18.94 13.74
N VAL A 700 12.97 -18.72 13.08
CA VAL A 700 12.91 -18.25 11.69
C VAL A 700 13.07 -16.74 11.73
N ASP A 701 14.16 -16.23 11.16
CA ASP A 701 14.49 -14.82 11.10
C ASP A 701 14.72 -14.44 9.63
N TYR A 702 13.89 -13.55 9.08
CA TYR A 702 13.99 -13.19 7.66
C TYR A 702 15.29 -12.44 7.34
N ILE A 703 15.97 -11.89 8.36
CA ILE A 703 17.30 -11.30 8.22
C ILE A 703 18.35 -12.35 7.85
N ASP A 704 18.16 -13.60 8.25
CA ASP A 704 19.05 -14.72 7.88
C ASP A 704 18.76 -15.26 6.46
N MET A 705 17.67 -14.78 5.83
CA MET A 705 17.12 -15.33 4.58
C MET A 705 17.03 -14.27 3.48
N VAL A 706 17.91 -13.27 3.50
CA VAL A 706 17.94 -12.22 2.49
C VAL A 706 18.10 -12.83 1.09
N GLY A 707 17.24 -12.42 0.17
CA GLY A 707 17.26 -12.89 -1.22
C GLY A 707 16.51 -14.20 -1.47
N THR A 708 15.75 -14.72 -0.50
CA THR A 708 14.84 -15.86 -0.73
C THR A 708 13.39 -15.44 -0.99
N MET A 709 13.04 -14.17 -0.73
CA MET A 709 11.70 -13.65 -0.96
C MET A 709 11.39 -13.51 -2.45
N THR A 710 10.17 -13.88 -2.84
CA THR A 710 9.70 -13.82 -4.22
C THR A 710 8.19 -13.62 -4.28
N ALA A 711 7.71 -12.92 -5.31
CA ALA A 711 6.29 -12.84 -5.66
C ALA A 711 5.96 -13.58 -6.98
N ALA A 712 6.87 -14.45 -7.48
CA ALA A 712 6.73 -15.09 -8.79
C ALA A 712 5.45 -15.93 -8.94
N LEU A 713 4.99 -16.55 -7.85
CA LEU A 713 3.74 -17.32 -7.82
C LEU A 713 2.55 -16.45 -7.38
N THR A 714 2.70 -15.65 -6.32
CA THR A 714 1.62 -14.82 -5.76
C THR A 714 1.17 -13.73 -6.72
N SER A 715 2.04 -13.22 -7.60
CA SER A 715 1.68 -12.26 -8.66
C SER A 715 0.77 -12.80 -9.76
N ARG A 716 0.55 -14.12 -9.79
CA ARG A 716 -0.42 -14.77 -10.68
C ARG A 716 -1.84 -14.71 -10.13
N VAL A 717 -2.00 -14.44 -8.82
CA VAL A 717 -3.28 -14.33 -8.14
C VAL A 717 -3.91 -12.98 -8.46
N ASP A 718 -5.07 -13.00 -9.12
CA ASP A 718 -5.91 -11.83 -9.37
C ASP A 718 -7.00 -11.67 -8.29
N THR A 719 -7.66 -10.52 -8.24
CA THR A 719 -8.73 -10.24 -7.27
C THR A 719 -9.82 -11.34 -7.26
N PRO A 720 -10.36 -11.82 -8.40
CA PRO A 720 -11.33 -12.90 -8.40
C PRO A 720 -10.83 -14.23 -7.82
N GLU A 721 -9.58 -14.62 -8.09
CA GLU A 721 -8.97 -15.81 -7.47
C GLU A 721 -8.80 -15.62 -5.97
N TYR A 722 -8.30 -14.46 -5.53
CA TYR A 722 -8.11 -14.14 -4.13
C TYR A 722 -9.43 -14.23 -3.34
N GLN A 723 -10.51 -13.63 -3.86
CA GLN A 723 -11.85 -13.71 -3.28
C GLN A 723 -12.37 -15.15 -3.23
N ALA A 724 -12.12 -15.95 -4.27
CA ALA A 724 -12.56 -17.34 -4.31
C ALA A 724 -11.85 -18.22 -3.27
N ARG A 725 -10.55 -18.00 -3.03
CA ARG A 725 -9.81 -18.68 -1.96
C ARG A 725 -10.37 -18.36 -0.58
N ILE A 726 -10.72 -17.09 -0.32
CA ILE A 726 -11.34 -16.66 0.93
C ILE A 726 -12.69 -17.36 1.14
N MET A 727 -13.57 -17.34 0.14
CA MET A 727 -14.89 -17.96 0.24
C MET A 727 -14.80 -19.48 0.38
N ALA A 728 -13.84 -20.11 -0.30
CA ALA A 728 -13.57 -21.54 -0.17
C ALA A 728 -13.14 -21.92 1.24
N MET A 729 -12.23 -21.15 1.85
CA MET A 729 -11.77 -21.39 3.22
C MET A 729 -12.89 -21.16 4.23
N GLN A 730 -13.68 -20.09 4.06
CA GLN A 730 -14.85 -19.81 4.90
C GLN A 730 -15.91 -20.92 4.80
N ALA A 731 -16.14 -21.48 3.60
CA ALA A 731 -17.06 -22.60 3.41
C ALA A 731 -16.58 -23.87 4.12
N VAL A 732 -15.27 -24.14 4.13
CA VAL A 732 -14.71 -25.26 4.90
C VAL A 732 -14.87 -25.05 6.40
N TYR A 733 -14.63 -23.85 6.93
CA TYR A 733 -14.91 -23.57 8.35
C TYR A 733 -16.38 -23.76 8.70
N TRP A 734 -17.29 -23.33 7.81
CA TRP A 734 -18.72 -23.58 7.95
C TRP A 734 -19.02 -25.08 8.02
N ALA A 735 -18.50 -25.88 7.09
CA ALA A 735 -18.68 -27.34 7.05
C ALA A 735 -18.06 -28.09 8.25
N LEU A 736 -17.13 -27.46 8.97
CA LEU A 736 -16.59 -27.96 10.24
C LEU A 736 -17.50 -27.65 11.44
N GLY A 737 -18.61 -26.94 11.23
CA GLY A 737 -19.59 -26.54 12.23
C GLY A 737 -19.30 -25.19 12.88
N ILE A 738 -18.50 -24.33 12.24
CA ILE A 738 -18.19 -23.00 12.75
C ILE A 738 -19.08 -21.99 12.03
N HIS A 739 -20.31 -21.83 12.55
CA HIS A 739 -21.27 -20.87 11.99
C HIS A 739 -21.25 -19.58 12.81
N ASP A 740 -20.77 -18.50 12.20
CA ASP A 740 -20.72 -17.17 12.80
C ASP A 740 -22.03 -16.76 13.54
N PRO A 741 -23.25 -17.01 13.02
CA PRO A 741 -24.50 -16.70 13.74
C PRO A 741 -24.66 -17.40 15.09
N ASP A 742 -24.17 -18.63 15.24
CA ASP A 742 -24.27 -19.38 16.50
C ASP A 742 -23.43 -18.72 17.59
N PHE A 743 -22.27 -18.18 17.22
CA PHE A 743 -21.41 -17.42 18.12
C PHE A 743 -22.01 -16.05 18.45
N VAL A 744 -22.59 -15.36 17.47
CA VAL A 744 -23.29 -14.09 17.71
C VAL A 744 -24.46 -14.28 18.68
N ALA A 745 -25.26 -15.34 18.51
CA ALA A 745 -26.35 -15.67 19.42
C ALA A 745 -25.87 -15.97 20.84
N ARG A 746 -24.70 -16.60 20.98
CA ARG A 746 -24.14 -17.00 22.28
C ARG A 746 -23.39 -15.89 23.02
N PHE A 747 -22.63 -15.06 22.30
CA PHE A 747 -21.68 -14.11 22.89
C PHE A 747 -22.01 -12.63 22.64
N GLY A 748 -22.87 -12.33 21.65
CA GLY A 748 -23.15 -10.97 21.21
C GLY A 748 -21.98 -10.31 20.46
N LYS A 749 -22.25 -9.24 19.71
CA LYS A 749 -21.20 -8.41 19.08
C LYS A 749 -20.65 -7.38 20.09
N PRO A 750 -19.34 -7.06 20.09
CA PRO A 750 -18.30 -7.52 19.16
C PRO A 750 -17.61 -8.84 19.58
N ALA A 751 -17.82 -9.33 20.81
CA ALA A 751 -17.10 -10.48 21.37
C ALA A 751 -17.20 -11.76 20.50
N ALA A 752 -18.32 -11.96 19.79
CA ALA A 752 -18.52 -13.08 18.88
C ALA A 752 -17.44 -13.16 17.79
N THR A 753 -16.97 -12.04 17.23
CA THR A 753 -15.95 -12.04 16.16
C THR A 753 -14.69 -12.75 16.60
N TYR A 754 -14.15 -12.40 17.77
CA TYR A 754 -12.99 -13.06 18.35
C TYR A 754 -13.25 -14.55 18.61
N LYS A 755 -14.42 -14.92 19.14
CA LYS A 755 -14.75 -16.32 19.43
C LYS A 755 -14.87 -17.18 18.16
N VAL A 756 -15.37 -16.61 17.07
CA VAL A 756 -15.36 -17.26 15.75
C VAL A 756 -13.94 -17.47 15.27
N LEU A 757 -13.09 -16.44 15.34
CA LEU A 757 -11.68 -16.54 14.93
C LEU A 757 -10.92 -17.59 15.77
N GLN A 758 -11.16 -17.67 17.08
CA GLN A 758 -10.66 -18.74 17.95
C GLN A 758 -11.08 -20.13 17.47
N ALA A 759 -12.35 -20.31 17.13
CA ALA A 759 -12.85 -21.59 16.64
C ALA A 759 -12.24 -21.97 15.28
N LYS A 760 -12.08 -20.99 14.37
CA LYS A 760 -11.41 -21.19 13.07
C LYS A 760 -9.92 -21.54 13.27
N ALA A 761 -9.23 -20.81 14.15
CA ALA A 761 -7.81 -21.00 14.43
C ALA A 761 -7.50 -22.34 15.12
N ALA A 762 -8.49 -23.00 15.74
CA ALA A 762 -8.34 -24.37 16.25
C ALA A 762 -8.13 -25.42 15.12
N TRP A 763 -8.37 -25.04 13.86
CA TRP A 763 -8.13 -25.85 12.68
C TRP A 763 -7.01 -25.25 11.83
N ALA A 764 -5.91 -26.00 11.72
CA ALA A 764 -4.78 -25.64 10.88
C ALA A 764 -4.93 -26.26 9.48
N VAL A 765 -4.47 -25.55 8.45
CA VAL A 765 -4.52 -26.02 7.05
C VAL A 765 -3.18 -26.64 6.66
N LEU A 766 -3.16 -27.97 6.53
CA LEU A 766 -1.98 -28.73 6.12
C LEU A 766 -1.72 -28.63 4.61
N SER A 767 -2.76 -28.74 3.76
CA SER A 767 -2.65 -28.67 2.30
C SER A 767 -3.75 -27.79 1.70
N PHE A 768 -3.41 -26.99 0.70
CA PHE A 768 -4.33 -26.23 -0.15
C PHE A 768 -3.87 -26.29 -1.59
N GLN A 769 -4.71 -26.86 -2.46
CA GLN A 769 -4.39 -27.11 -3.86
C GLN A 769 -5.51 -26.65 -4.77
N VAL A 770 -5.16 -26.03 -5.90
CA VAL A 770 -6.09 -25.82 -7.01
C VAL A 770 -6.23 -27.16 -7.74
N VAL A 771 -7.46 -27.63 -7.91
CA VAL A 771 -7.73 -28.92 -8.57
C VAL A 771 -8.61 -28.74 -9.81
N ARG A 772 -8.40 -29.62 -10.78
CA ARG A 772 -9.18 -29.67 -12.02
C ARG A 772 -10.36 -30.63 -11.86
N ALA A 773 -11.35 -30.55 -12.75
CA ALA A 773 -12.53 -31.43 -12.73
C ALA A 773 -12.20 -32.92 -12.97
N ASP A 774 -11.03 -33.21 -13.54
CA ASP A 774 -10.51 -34.54 -13.78
C ASP A 774 -9.59 -35.05 -12.66
N ASP A 775 -9.47 -34.32 -11.54
CA ASP A 775 -8.72 -34.80 -10.38
C ASP A 775 -9.33 -36.11 -9.83
N PRO A 776 -8.57 -37.21 -9.74
CA PRO A 776 -9.11 -38.50 -9.32
C PRO A 776 -9.69 -38.48 -7.90
N GLY A 777 -9.09 -37.71 -6.99
CA GLY A 777 -9.56 -37.59 -5.62
C GLY A 777 -10.89 -36.83 -5.54
N LEU A 778 -11.04 -35.77 -6.33
CA LEU A 778 -12.31 -35.05 -6.50
C LEU A 778 -13.38 -35.99 -7.05
N GLN A 779 -13.11 -36.71 -8.14
CA GLN A 779 -14.10 -37.63 -8.75
C GLN A 779 -14.56 -38.71 -7.77
N ALA A 780 -13.64 -39.23 -6.95
CA ALA A 780 -13.97 -40.19 -5.90
C ALA A 780 -14.87 -39.56 -4.82
N ALA A 781 -14.56 -38.34 -4.37
CA ALA A 781 -15.37 -37.61 -3.40
C ALA A 781 -16.77 -37.28 -3.95
N GLU A 782 -16.87 -36.78 -5.20
CA GLU A 782 -18.13 -36.48 -5.86
C GLU A 782 -19.03 -37.71 -6.01
N LYS A 783 -18.43 -38.85 -6.39
CA LYS A 783 -19.15 -40.12 -6.48
C LYS A 783 -19.64 -40.60 -5.11
N ALA A 784 -18.81 -40.48 -4.08
CA ALA A 784 -19.15 -40.93 -2.73
C ALA A 784 -20.22 -40.05 -2.08
N ALA A 785 -20.18 -38.74 -2.31
CA ALA A 785 -21.13 -37.76 -1.79
C ALA A 785 -22.39 -37.60 -2.68
N ALA A 786 -22.42 -38.24 -3.86
CA ALA A 786 -23.43 -38.08 -4.89
C ALA A 786 -23.69 -36.61 -5.29
N GLN A 787 -22.63 -35.79 -5.34
CA GLN A 787 -22.67 -34.37 -5.62
C GLN A 787 -21.48 -33.97 -6.49
N GLN A 788 -21.73 -33.29 -7.62
CA GLN A 788 -20.67 -32.71 -8.45
C GLN A 788 -20.42 -31.24 -8.09
N LEU A 789 -19.15 -30.83 -8.09
CA LEU A 789 -18.75 -29.45 -7.90
C LEU A 789 -18.76 -28.69 -9.24
N ALA A 790 -19.53 -27.60 -9.30
CA ALA A 790 -19.66 -26.75 -10.49
C ALA A 790 -18.54 -25.71 -10.58
N GLY A 791 -18.48 -24.96 -11.69
CA GLY A 791 -17.61 -23.79 -11.84
C GLY A 791 -16.14 -24.09 -12.20
N PRO A 792 -15.33 -23.06 -12.49
CA PRO A 792 -13.94 -23.24 -12.93
C PRO A 792 -12.95 -23.34 -11.77
N ARG A 793 -13.28 -22.80 -10.58
CA ARG A 793 -12.39 -22.77 -9.41
C ARG A 793 -12.79 -23.86 -8.43
N ARG A 794 -11.93 -24.86 -8.27
CA ARG A 794 -12.10 -25.94 -7.30
C ARG A 794 -10.83 -26.09 -6.48
N TYR A 795 -10.98 -26.35 -5.20
CA TYR A 795 -9.86 -26.49 -4.28
C TYR A 795 -9.95 -27.79 -3.50
N ALA A 796 -8.81 -28.45 -3.31
CA ALA A 796 -8.63 -29.52 -2.34
C ALA A 796 -7.96 -28.95 -1.10
N ILE A 797 -8.52 -29.23 0.07
CA ILE A 797 -8.08 -28.67 1.35
C ILE A 797 -7.94 -29.80 2.36
N HIS A 798 -6.77 -29.91 2.99
CA HIS A 798 -6.54 -30.82 4.11
C HIS A 798 -6.35 -29.99 5.37
N VAL A 799 -7.29 -30.08 6.29
CA VAL A 799 -7.25 -29.41 7.59
C VAL A 799 -7.06 -30.42 8.72
N TYR A 800 -6.56 -29.96 9.86
CA TYR A 800 -6.51 -30.77 11.06
C TYR A 800 -6.72 -29.91 12.31
N ARG A 801 -7.35 -30.50 13.32
CA ARG A 801 -7.45 -29.91 14.64
C ARG A 801 -6.16 -30.21 15.39
N TRP A 802 -5.45 -29.14 15.77
CA TRP A 802 -4.14 -29.26 16.38
C TRP A 802 -4.23 -29.51 17.88
N GLY A 803 -3.26 -30.26 18.40
CA GLY A 803 -3.12 -30.62 19.80
C GLY A 803 -1.87 -29.99 20.42
N LYS A 804 -1.13 -30.75 21.22
CA LYS A 804 0.06 -30.22 21.89
C LYS A 804 1.16 -29.88 20.88
N GLU A 805 1.79 -28.72 21.06
CA GLU A 805 3.07 -28.38 20.44
C GLU A 805 4.24 -28.85 21.31
N THR A 806 5.26 -29.43 20.69
CA THR A 806 6.51 -29.83 21.33
C THR A 806 7.71 -29.54 20.43
N PRO A 807 8.88 -29.16 20.96
CA PRO A 807 10.10 -29.08 20.18
C PRO A 807 10.47 -30.46 19.61
N ASP A 808 11.00 -30.50 18.38
CA ASP A 808 11.61 -31.74 17.85
C ASP A 808 12.90 -32.05 18.65
N PRO A 809 13.02 -33.25 19.25
CA PRO A 809 14.20 -33.62 20.03
C PRO A 809 15.48 -33.74 19.19
N LEU A 810 15.37 -33.83 17.86
CA LEU A 810 16.51 -33.98 16.95
C LEU A 810 16.89 -32.68 16.24
N ASP A 811 16.00 -31.68 16.20
CA ASP A 811 16.21 -30.44 15.48
C ASP A 811 15.51 -29.26 16.17
N ILE A 812 16.29 -28.36 16.79
CA ILE A 812 15.77 -27.19 17.49
C ILE A 812 15.00 -26.22 16.58
N HIS A 813 15.20 -26.32 15.26
CA HIS A 813 14.53 -25.50 14.25
C HIS A 813 13.16 -26.05 13.85
N ILE A 814 12.72 -27.16 14.45
CA ILE A 814 11.44 -27.80 14.14
C ILE A 814 10.54 -27.86 15.39
N SER A 815 9.28 -27.48 15.21
CA SER A 815 8.20 -27.74 16.17
C SER A 815 7.32 -28.87 15.64
N LEU A 816 6.95 -29.81 16.51
CA LEU A 816 6.04 -30.92 16.24
C LEU A 816 4.69 -30.63 16.88
N VAL A 817 3.63 -30.69 16.08
CA VAL A 817 2.25 -30.41 16.50
C VAL A 817 1.41 -31.68 16.36
N GLU A 818 0.75 -32.08 17.43
CA GLU A 818 -0.14 -33.24 17.43
C GLU A 818 -1.36 -33.03 16.53
N VAL A 819 -1.79 -34.11 15.87
CA VAL A 819 -3.02 -34.16 15.09
C VAL A 819 -4.10 -34.86 15.90
N LEU A 820 -5.10 -34.09 16.36
CA LEU A 820 -6.22 -34.63 17.15
C LEU A 820 -7.33 -35.17 16.26
N GLU A 821 -7.53 -34.55 15.10
CA GLU A 821 -8.56 -34.89 14.12
C GLU A 821 -8.18 -34.32 12.76
N GLN A 822 -8.58 -34.98 11.67
CA GLN A 822 -8.33 -34.50 10.31
C GLN A 822 -9.62 -34.34 9.50
N GLY A 823 -9.62 -33.34 8.61
CA GLY A 823 -10.65 -33.13 7.61
C GLY A 823 -10.03 -33.00 6.21
N ARG A 824 -10.60 -33.68 5.22
CA ARG A 824 -10.30 -33.48 3.81
C ARG A 824 -11.53 -32.91 3.13
N ALA A 825 -11.35 -31.84 2.36
CA ALA A 825 -12.44 -31.16 1.70
C ALA A 825 -12.13 -30.87 0.22
N TYR A 826 -13.15 -30.99 -0.61
CA TYR A 826 -13.18 -30.42 -1.95
C TYR A 826 -14.24 -29.32 -1.97
N VAL A 827 -13.91 -28.14 -2.47
CA VAL A 827 -14.80 -26.97 -2.42
C VAL A 827 -14.86 -26.25 -3.75
N SER A 828 -16.06 -25.80 -4.12
CA SER A 828 -16.32 -24.86 -5.19
C SER A 828 -17.46 -23.93 -4.81
N GLY A 829 -17.24 -22.62 -4.87
CA GLY A 829 -18.19 -21.63 -4.37
C GLY A 829 -18.48 -21.87 -2.89
N ASN A 830 -19.76 -22.08 -2.54
CA ASN A 830 -20.20 -22.41 -1.20
C ASN A 830 -20.48 -23.92 -0.98
N THR A 831 -20.21 -24.77 -1.97
CA THR A 831 -20.44 -26.22 -1.86
C THR A 831 -19.16 -26.93 -1.48
N VAL A 832 -19.21 -27.67 -0.39
CA VAL A 832 -18.11 -28.41 0.21
C VAL A 832 -18.47 -29.89 0.25
N LEU A 833 -17.58 -30.74 -0.27
CA LEU A 833 -17.55 -32.16 0.03
C LEU A 833 -16.50 -32.35 1.12
N ILE A 834 -16.87 -32.83 2.31
CA ILE A 834 -15.95 -32.98 3.44
C ILE A 834 -15.96 -34.40 4.00
N GLN A 835 -14.79 -34.90 4.37
CA GLN A 835 -14.57 -36.18 5.04
C GLN A 835 -13.76 -35.93 6.32
N ARG A 836 -14.27 -36.37 7.48
CA ARG A 836 -13.58 -36.29 8.79
C ARG A 836 -13.08 -37.67 9.21
N ASP A 837 -11.82 -37.79 9.66
CA ASP A 837 -11.17 -39.02 10.16
C ASP A 837 -11.44 -40.29 9.32
N ASN A 838 -11.37 -40.19 7.99
CA ASN A 838 -11.69 -41.27 7.03
C ASN A 838 -13.14 -41.80 7.10
N GLY A 839 -14.07 -41.04 7.66
CA GLY A 839 -15.50 -41.32 7.65
C GLY A 839 -16.15 -41.19 6.26
N PRO A 840 -17.48 -41.11 6.15
CA PRO A 840 -18.14 -40.87 4.87
C PRO A 840 -17.86 -39.45 4.36
N TRP A 841 -17.89 -39.29 3.02
CA TRP A 841 -17.97 -37.97 2.41
C TRP A 841 -19.37 -37.39 2.61
N LEU A 842 -19.43 -36.16 3.10
CA LEU A 842 -20.65 -35.41 3.33
C LEU A 842 -20.65 -34.15 2.47
N THR A 843 -21.82 -33.76 1.98
CA THR A 843 -22.03 -32.50 1.26
C THR A 843 -22.56 -31.44 2.21
N ASP A 844 -21.94 -30.27 2.22
CA ASP A 844 -22.47 -29.06 2.83
C ASP A 844 -22.55 -27.94 1.78
N ASN A 845 -23.73 -27.36 1.63
CA ASN A 845 -24.02 -26.20 0.79
C ASN A 845 -24.85 -25.15 1.53
N SER A 846 -24.82 -25.19 2.86
CA SER A 846 -25.64 -24.38 3.75
C SER A 846 -25.04 -23.02 4.09
N MET A 847 -23.77 -22.77 3.74
CA MET A 847 -23.16 -21.46 3.91
C MET A 847 -23.92 -20.41 3.06
N PRO A 848 -24.34 -19.27 3.66
CA PRO A 848 -25.01 -18.20 2.95
C PRO A 848 -24.20 -17.67 1.75
N THR A 849 -24.90 -17.23 0.70
CA THR A 849 -24.33 -16.70 -0.55
C THR A 849 -24.86 -15.33 -0.91
#